data_AF-A0A1Y1QUV5-F1
#
_entry.id   AF-A0A1Y1QUV5-F1
#
_cell.length_a   1.000
_cell.length_b   1.000
_cell.length_c   1.000
_cell.angle_alpha   90.00
_cell.angle_beta   90.00
_cell.angle_gamma   90.00
#
_symmetry.space_group_name_H-M   'P 1'
#
loop_
_entity.id
_entity.type
_entity.pdbx_description
1 polymer ?
#
loop_
_entity_poly.entity_id
_entity_poly.type
_entity_poly.pdbx_seq_one_letter_code
_entity_poly.pdbx_strand_id
1 'polypeptide(L)'
;MQTSLFPQLDDAPLASCQSGWFKQILRSLDVNNQHAWPDQFGQKLRHHLTQHQQRKIPTLSLFSGGGGLDIAFRDAGFDIIEMVEIDQRFTATLAENTQAERKLGGATVRCIDICHYTPPPNLKVEFIIGGPPCQTFSAAGRRAAGVSGTTDPRGTLFAEYVRLLETLQPRGFLFENVYGITGAQDGTAWQAIQQAFRQAGYTIHWRVLDAADYGVPQHRERLFIVGVKDNTHPYQFPYPTHGPDSITPFPYYTAAQAVQNAPSASNDNLNINGRWGHLIEGIPPGLNYSFYTKEMGHPNPVFAWRSKFSDFMYKADPDSPVRTIKAQGGLYTGPFSWENRHFSVEEIKRLQTFPDDYDIVGKRQIQLHQIGNSVPPQIGRMLALSILHQLFDAELPFPMYYLKKDHALGFRTRKRELTKAYANKAQQAIKKLTDNTNTNTFLKEALPLHETAYLTEKFALLKQPSKAITFAVNLSYEQHGDTLVVQCEPAHHQKNVTDTCYEIQMQPRNTQPWAIALTNVTLKGKGLSRQTFTALWKAFEGRIANQFGIDDLVQLSGYYQYSPKMIATLHIDAKLASLPTEWQILPKIVAGLGVAAQIRATTLAELWGIKVEKLLLILHHLRSMGYEVRNHNTNPQIPPGEYLIPYAFPTLTPRSVQLNKSL
;
A
#
# COMPACT_ATOMS: atom_id res chain seq x y z
N MET A 1 -47.62 -17.40 9.94
CA MET A 1 -47.34 -16.03 9.48
C MET A 1 -46.46 -15.40 10.54
N GLN A 2 -45.15 -15.35 10.30
CA GLN A 2 -44.17 -14.78 11.21
C GLN A 2 -44.15 -13.26 11.02
N THR A 3 -44.60 -12.51 12.02
CA THR A 3 -44.36 -11.08 12.15
C THR A 3 -42.87 -10.87 12.40
N SER A 4 -42.22 -10.11 11.51
CA SER A 4 -40.85 -9.61 11.71
C SER A 4 -40.86 -8.73 12.98
N LEU A 5 -40.05 -9.07 13.98
CA LEU A 5 -39.88 -8.27 15.21
C LEU A 5 -39.24 -6.90 14.95
N PHE A 6 -38.60 -6.72 13.79
CA PHE A 6 -37.92 -5.50 13.41
C PHE A 6 -38.56 -4.88 12.17
N PRO A 7 -38.66 -3.54 12.10
CA PRO A 7 -39.28 -2.86 10.97
C PRO A 7 -38.51 -3.17 9.68
N GLN A 8 -39.16 -3.86 8.74
CA GLN A 8 -38.62 -4.01 7.38
C GLN A 8 -39.02 -2.80 6.54
N LEU A 9 -38.31 -2.58 5.43
CA LEU A 9 -38.67 -1.55 4.44
C LEU A 9 -40.11 -1.67 3.96
N ASP A 10 -40.64 -2.88 3.90
CA ASP A 10 -42.01 -3.18 3.50
C ASP A 10 -43.05 -2.78 4.59
N ASP A 11 -42.61 -2.55 5.84
CA ASP A 11 -43.45 -2.20 7.00
C ASP A 11 -43.48 -0.68 7.29
N ALA A 12 -42.61 0.12 6.64
CA ALA A 12 -42.52 1.56 6.88
C ALA A 12 -43.32 2.36 5.82
N PRO A 13 -44.23 3.27 6.22
CA PRO A 13 -44.92 4.11 5.25
C PRO A 13 -43.92 5.00 4.51
N LEU A 14 -43.94 4.96 3.18
CA LEU A 14 -43.11 5.75 2.25
C LEU A 14 -43.03 7.26 2.61
N ALA A 15 -44.04 7.80 3.30
CA ALA A 15 -44.07 9.17 3.79
C ALA A 15 -43.02 9.46 4.91
N SER A 16 -42.69 8.48 5.77
CA SER A 16 -41.69 8.63 6.84
C SER A 16 -40.24 8.67 6.33
N CYS A 17 -39.98 8.06 5.18
CA CYS A 17 -38.67 8.05 4.52
C CYS A 17 -38.27 9.39 3.87
N GLN A 18 -39.17 10.36 3.73
CA GLN A 18 -38.86 11.64 3.07
C GLN A 18 -37.80 12.47 3.82
N SER A 19 -37.65 12.26 5.14
CA SER A 19 -36.66 12.98 5.96
C SER A 19 -35.27 12.36 5.93
N GLY A 20 -35.08 11.18 5.34
CA GLY A 20 -33.84 10.44 5.31
C GLY A 20 -33.49 9.75 6.64
N TRP A 21 -33.28 8.43 6.64
CA TRP A 21 -33.16 7.67 7.90
C TRP A 21 -31.94 8.09 8.74
N PHE A 22 -30.78 8.36 8.11
CA PHE A 22 -29.63 8.87 8.83
C PHE A 22 -29.87 10.26 9.45
N LYS A 23 -30.67 11.13 8.81
CA LYS A 23 -31.05 12.43 9.39
C LYS A 23 -31.96 12.25 10.61
N GLN A 24 -32.77 11.19 10.65
CA GLN A 24 -33.54 10.85 11.85
C GLN A 24 -32.63 10.43 13.00
N ILE A 25 -31.62 9.59 12.74
CA ILE A 25 -30.60 9.23 13.73
C ILE A 25 -29.94 10.49 14.32
N LEU A 26 -29.49 11.41 13.45
CA LEU A 26 -28.85 12.65 13.87
C LEU A 26 -29.79 13.52 14.73
N ARG A 27 -31.05 13.67 14.33
CA ARG A 27 -32.07 14.43 15.09
C ARG A 27 -32.36 13.79 16.45
N SER A 28 -32.51 12.48 16.52
CA SER A 28 -32.76 11.74 17.76
C SER A 28 -31.63 11.90 18.78
N LEU A 29 -30.39 12.11 18.31
CA LEU A 29 -29.22 12.31 19.15
C LEU A 29 -28.86 13.80 19.36
N ASP A 30 -29.65 14.74 18.83
CA ASP A 30 -29.32 16.18 18.84
C ASP A 30 -27.90 16.45 18.29
N VAL A 31 -27.58 15.80 17.17
CA VAL A 31 -26.32 15.97 16.42
C VAL A 31 -26.62 16.81 15.18
N ASN A 32 -26.15 18.05 15.18
CA ASN A 32 -26.21 18.91 14.01
C ASN A 32 -25.05 18.60 13.06
N ASN A 33 -25.26 18.90 11.77
CA ASN A 33 -24.35 18.64 10.65
C ASN A 33 -22.87 18.59 11.06
N GLN A 34 -22.28 17.39 11.09
CA GLN A 34 -20.91 17.19 11.58
C GLN A 34 -19.91 17.80 10.60
N HIS A 35 -19.63 19.08 10.73
CA HIS A 35 -18.44 19.66 10.12
C HIS A 35 -17.22 19.22 10.93
N ALA A 36 -16.08 19.00 10.28
CA ALA A 36 -14.78 18.78 10.93
C ALA A 36 -14.60 17.47 11.72
N TRP A 37 -15.47 16.45 11.63
CA TRP A 37 -15.44 15.20 12.43
C TRP A 37 -14.77 15.30 13.84
N PRO A 38 -15.28 16.12 14.78
CA PRO A 38 -14.80 16.09 16.16
C PRO A 38 -15.35 14.91 16.98
N ASP A 39 -16.07 13.97 16.34
CA ASP A 39 -16.80 12.86 16.95
C ASP A 39 -18.02 13.23 17.82
N GLN A 40 -18.76 14.28 17.46
CA GLN A 40 -20.02 14.63 18.16
C GLN A 40 -21.04 13.49 18.23
N PHE A 41 -21.08 12.63 17.22
CA PHE A 41 -22.01 11.50 17.12
C PHE A 41 -21.70 10.44 18.18
N GLY A 42 -20.44 10.00 18.27
CA GLY A 42 -20.02 9.06 19.30
C GLY A 42 -20.25 9.59 20.71
N GLN A 43 -19.95 10.88 20.93
CA GLN A 43 -20.18 11.55 22.22
C GLN A 43 -21.66 11.59 22.62
N LYS A 44 -22.53 12.08 21.73
CA LYS A 44 -23.98 12.18 21.99
C LYS A 44 -24.64 10.80 22.13
N LEU A 45 -24.23 9.83 21.32
CA LEU A 45 -24.70 8.44 21.43
C LEU A 45 -24.38 7.85 22.80
N ARG A 46 -23.11 7.93 23.22
CA ARG A 46 -22.66 7.42 24.53
C ARG A 46 -23.40 8.10 25.68
N HIS A 47 -23.57 9.43 25.59
CA HIS A 47 -24.31 10.21 26.57
C HIS A 47 -25.76 9.75 26.68
N HIS A 48 -26.46 9.62 25.56
CA HIS A 48 -27.84 9.16 25.49
C HIS A 48 -28.01 7.78 26.14
N LEU A 49 -27.21 6.79 25.72
CA LEU A 49 -27.29 5.43 26.26
C LEU A 49 -26.99 5.39 27.78
N THR A 50 -26.09 6.25 28.25
CA THR A 50 -25.79 6.38 29.69
C THR A 50 -26.95 6.99 30.46
N GLN A 51 -27.57 8.07 29.93
CA GLN A 51 -28.73 8.72 30.56
C GLN A 51 -29.94 7.79 30.68
N HIS A 52 -30.16 6.96 29.66
CA HIS A 52 -31.24 5.97 29.65
C HIS A 52 -30.87 4.65 30.36
N GLN A 53 -29.76 4.62 31.10
CA GLN A 53 -29.31 3.47 31.89
C GLN A 53 -29.24 2.17 31.10
N GLN A 54 -28.82 2.26 29.82
CA GLN A 54 -28.65 1.09 28.98
C GLN A 54 -27.67 0.11 29.63
N ARG A 55 -28.08 -1.17 29.73
CA ARG A 55 -27.21 -2.24 30.26
C ARG A 55 -25.92 -2.30 29.45
N LYS A 56 -24.80 -2.18 30.15
CA LYS A 56 -23.48 -2.33 29.52
C LYS A 56 -23.17 -3.81 29.26
N ILE A 57 -22.67 -4.11 28.07
CA ILE A 57 -22.37 -5.49 27.65
C ILE A 57 -20.87 -5.79 27.81
N PRO A 58 -20.46 -6.67 28.75
CA PRO A 58 -19.05 -7.02 28.97
C PRO A 58 -18.41 -7.61 27.71
N THR A 59 -17.37 -6.97 27.22
CA THR A 59 -16.79 -7.22 25.90
C THR A 59 -15.28 -7.35 25.96
N LEU A 60 -14.77 -8.48 25.48
CA LEU A 60 -13.35 -8.72 25.30
C LEU A 60 -12.94 -8.31 23.89
N SER A 61 -11.88 -7.49 23.80
CA SER A 61 -11.31 -7.07 22.53
C SER A 61 -10.00 -7.79 22.26
N LEU A 62 -9.91 -8.38 21.07
CA LEU A 62 -8.76 -9.13 20.60
C LEU A 62 -8.15 -8.40 19.42
N PHE A 63 -6.82 -8.36 19.37
CA PHE A 63 -6.08 -7.66 18.31
C PHE A 63 -6.49 -6.17 18.25
N SER A 64 -6.59 -5.53 19.42
CA SER A 64 -7.20 -4.20 19.59
C SER A 64 -6.51 -3.10 18.76
N GLY A 65 -5.23 -3.28 18.42
CA GLY A 65 -4.50 -2.34 17.59
C GLY A 65 -4.48 -0.94 18.19
N GLY A 66 -4.78 0.07 17.37
CA GLY A 66 -4.93 1.45 17.80
C GLY A 66 -6.29 1.80 18.44
N GLY A 67 -7.17 0.82 18.71
CA GLY A 67 -8.40 1.07 19.48
C GLY A 67 -9.66 1.41 18.69
N GLY A 68 -9.60 1.44 17.35
CA GLY A 68 -10.74 1.94 16.54
C GLY A 68 -12.05 1.17 16.72
N LEU A 69 -11.99 -0.16 16.83
CA LEU A 69 -13.17 -0.99 17.08
C LEU A 69 -13.62 -0.90 18.55
N ASP A 70 -12.68 -0.73 19.48
CA ASP A 70 -12.95 -0.54 20.91
C ASP A 70 -13.74 0.74 21.17
N ILE A 71 -13.32 1.84 20.55
CA ILE A 71 -14.02 3.14 20.58
C ILE A 71 -15.46 2.96 20.10
N ALA A 72 -15.64 2.27 18.98
CA ALA A 72 -16.95 2.08 18.37
C ALA A 72 -17.92 1.32 19.29
N PHE A 73 -17.48 0.20 19.85
CA PHE A 73 -18.30 -0.62 20.73
C PHE A 73 -18.56 0.08 22.07
N ARG A 74 -17.55 0.76 22.62
CA ARG A 74 -17.70 1.57 23.83
C ARG A 74 -18.74 2.69 23.67
N ASP A 75 -18.73 3.40 22.55
CA ASP A 75 -19.71 4.45 22.26
C ASP A 75 -21.14 3.90 22.11
N ALA A 76 -21.27 2.66 21.65
CA ALA A 76 -22.55 1.97 21.47
C ALA A 76 -23.02 1.19 22.72
N GLY A 77 -22.48 1.46 23.91
CA GLY A 77 -22.97 0.87 25.15
C GLY A 77 -22.34 -0.47 25.54
N PHE A 78 -21.32 -0.95 24.83
CA PHE A 78 -20.54 -2.10 25.28
C PHE A 78 -19.51 -1.69 26.33
N ASP A 79 -19.23 -2.58 27.28
CA ASP A 79 -18.18 -2.41 28.27
C ASP A 79 -16.91 -3.14 27.82
N ILE A 80 -15.92 -2.41 27.31
CA ILE A 80 -14.62 -3.00 26.98
C ILE A 80 -13.89 -3.32 28.29
N ILE A 81 -13.84 -4.60 28.66
CA ILE A 81 -13.29 -5.05 29.94
C ILE A 81 -11.78 -5.30 29.86
N GLU A 82 -11.35 -5.97 28.78
CA GLU A 82 -9.94 -6.23 28.48
C GLU A 82 -9.67 -6.06 26.98
N MET A 83 -8.47 -5.56 26.67
CA MET A 83 -7.94 -5.39 25.32
C MET A 83 -6.63 -6.16 25.19
N VAL A 84 -6.57 -7.13 24.27
CA VAL A 84 -5.40 -7.97 24.01
C VAL A 84 -4.70 -7.49 22.74
N GLU A 85 -3.46 -7.06 22.89
CA GLU A 85 -2.63 -6.54 21.79
C GLU A 85 -1.16 -6.92 22.01
N ILE A 86 -0.47 -7.35 20.96
CA ILE A 86 0.90 -7.85 21.05
C ILE A 86 1.94 -6.72 20.95
N ASP A 87 1.64 -5.66 20.22
CA ASP A 87 2.57 -4.56 19.98
C ASP A 87 2.57 -3.58 21.15
N GLN A 88 3.69 -3.53 21.88
CA GLN A 88 3.88 -2.64 23.03
C GLN A 88 3.63 -1.16 22.70
N ARG A 89 3.88 -0.74 21.45
CA ARG A 89 3.66 0.66 21.04
C ARG A 89 2.18 0.97 20.90
N PHE A 90 1.37 -0.03 20.56
CA PHE A 90 -0.08 0.11 20.42
C PHE A 90 -0.74 0.02 21.80
N THR A 91 -0.26 -0.87 22.68
CA THR A 91 -0.75 -0.92 24.06
C THR A 91 -0.45 0.35 24.84
N ALA A 92 0.63 1.08 24.54
CA ALA A 92 0.87 2.41 25.10
C ALA A 92 -0.25 3.40 24.74
N THR A 93 -0.71 3.41 23.49
CA THR A 93 -1.88 4.20 23.05
C THR A 93 -3.15 3.77 23.77
N LEU A 94 -3.40 2.46 23.85
CA LEU A 94 -4.60 1.96 24.53
C LEU A 94 -4.61 2.39 26.00
N ALA A 95 -3.47 2.24 26.69
CA ALA A 95 -3.30 2.56 28.11
C ALA A 95 -3.49 4.06 28.40
N GLU A 96 -3.02 4.95 27.52
CA GLU A 96 -3.24 6.40 27.65
C GLU A 96 -4.74 6.75 27.68
N ASN A 97 -5.56 5.93 27.02
CA ASN A 97 -7.00 6.14 26.88
C ASN A 97 -7.86 5.37 27.90
N THR A 98 -7.28 4.66 28.88
CA THR A 98 -8.04 3.86 29.88
C THR A 98 -8.30 4.55 31.23
N GLN A 99 -7.82 5.78 31.43
CA GLN A 99 -8.19 6.57 32.61
C GLN A 99 -9.72 6.79 32.67
N ALA A 100 -10.30 6.90 33.87
CA ALA A 100 -11.76 6.86 34.06
C ALA A 100 -12.56 7.83 33.18
N GLU A 101 -12.05 9.04 32.94
CA GLU A 101 -12.71 10.06 32.12
C GLU A 101 -12.41 9.95 30.61
N ARG A 102 -11.47 9.10 30.22
CA ARG A 102 -11.06 8.91 28.82
C ARG A 102 -11.97 7.92 28.09
N LYS A 103 -11.81 7.86 26.76
CA LYS A 103 -12.70 7.11 25.86
C LYS A 103 -12.83 5.63 26.27
N LEU A 104 -11.75 4.98 26.70
CA LEU A 104 -11.73 3.57 27.09
C LEU A 104 -11.66 3.37 28.62
N GLY A 105 -12.13 4.35 29.39
CA GLY A 105 -12.03 4.37 30.86
C GLY A 105 -12.42 3.07 31.56
N GLY A 106 -11.52 2.55 32.40
CA GLY A 106 -11.72 1.33 33.19
C GLY A 106 -11.38 0.01 32.49
N ALA A 107 -11.01 0.03 31.21
CA ALA A 107 -10.56 -1.16 30.49
C ALA A 107 -9.14 -1.58 30.92
N THR A 108 -8.86 -2.88 30.95
CA THR A 108 -7.51 -3.41 31.19
C THR A 108 -6.79 -3.69 29.88
N VAL A 109 -5.55 -3.22 29.74
CA VAL A 109 -4.71 -3.50 28.56
C VAL A 109 -3.78 -4.68 28.85
N ARG A 110 -3.78 -5.68 27.98
CA ARG A 110 -2.92 -6.87 28.04
C ARG A 110 -1.95 -6.86 26.86
N CYS A 111 -0.70 -6.48 27.14
CA CYS A 111 0.39 -6.56 26.16
C CYS A 111 0.93 -7.99 26.06
N ILE A 112 0.28 -8.84 25.26
CA ILE A 112 0.57 -10.26 25.18
C ILE A 112 0.22 -10.84 23.81
N ASP A 113 0.98 -11.84 23.37
CA ASP A 113 0.56 -12.68 22.25
C ASP A 113 -0.69 -13.47 22.63
N ILE A 114 -1.72 -13.43 21.77
CA ILE A 114 -2.98 -14.14 22.00
C ILE A 114 -2.77 -15.66 22.20
N CYS A 115 -1.75 -16.25 21.58
CA CYS A 115 -1.38 -17.66 21.76
C CYS A 115 -1.00 -18.00 23.21
N HIS A 116 -0.64 -17.00 24.01
CA HIS A 116 -0.27 -17.13 25.42
C HIS A 116 -1.28 -16.47 26.35
N TYR A 117 -2.36 -15.91 25.80
CA TYR A 117 -3.42 -15.30 26.59
C TYR A 117 -4.43 -16.35 27.07
N THR A 118 -4.60 -16.37 28.39
CA THR A 118 -5.63 -17.15 29.08
C THR A 118 -6.52 -16.19 29.87
N PRO A 119 -7.84 -16.17 29.62
CA PRO A 119 -8.75 -15.34 30.39
C PRO A 119 -8.74 -15.70 31.88
N PRO A 120 -8.83 -14.72 32.79
CA PRO A 120 -9.00 -14.98 34.21
C PRO A 120 -10.26 -15.83 34.47
N PRO A 121 -10.25 -16.77 35.45
CA PRO A 121 -11.38 -17.68 35.70
C PRO A 121 -12.73 -16.98 35.97
N ASN A 122 -12.70 -15.76 36.53
CA ASN A 122 -13.89 -14.99 36.88
C ASN A 122 -14.24 -13.91 35.84
N LEU A 123 -13.55 -13.87 34.69
CA LEU A 123 -13.81 -12.87 33.65
C LEU A 123 -15.14 -13.19 32.96
N LYS A 124 -16.15 -12.33 33.17
CA LYS A 124 -17.45 -12.43 32.50
C LYS A 124 -17.38 -11.74 31.14
N VAL A 125 -17.58 -12.52 30.08
CA VAL A 125 -17.57 -12.03 28.70
C VAL A 125 -18.90 -12.38 28.03
N GLU A 126 -19.61 -11.38 27.55
CA GLU A 126 -20.87 -11.57 26.82
C GLU A 126 -20.70 -11.37 25.32
N PHE A 127 -19.67 -10.63 24.90
CA PHE A 127 -19.35 -10.40 23.50
C PHE A 127 -17.84 -10.37 23.27
N ILE A 128 -17.40 -10.79 22.08
CA ILE A 128 -15.99 -10.69 21.67
C ILE A 128 -15.87 -9.92 20.36
N ILE A 129 -14.92 -9.01 20.27
CA ILE A 129 -14.59 -8.27 19.04
C ILE A 129 -13.13 -8.49 18.67
N GLY A 130 -12.81 -8.48 17.38
CA GLY A 130 -11.42 -8.44 16.95
C GLY A 130 -11.19 -8.64 15.46
N GLY A 131 -9.99 -8.26 15.00
CA GLY A 131 -9.57 -8.39 13.61
C GLY A 131 -8.20 -9.05 13.48
N PRO A 132 -8.11 -10.39 13.45
CA PRO A 132 -6.83 -11.07 13.36
C PRO A 132 -6.07 -10.70 12.07
N PRO A 133 -4.75 -10.51 12.14
CA PRO A 133 -3.97 -10.07 10.98
C PRO A 133 -3.98 -11.12 9.86
N CYS A 134 -4.23 -10.66 8.64
CA CYS A 134 -4.50 -11.50 7.46
C CYS A 134 -3.48 -11.23 6.33
N GLN A 135 -2.22 -10.99 6.72
CA GLN A 135 -1.20 -10.41 5.82
C GLN A 135 -0.91 -11.27 4.58
N THR A 136 -1.02 -12.61 4.70
CA THR A 136 -0.84 -13.57 3.60
C THR A 136 -1.92 -13.48 2.50
N PHE A 137 -3.11 -12.95 2.81
CA PHE A 137 -4.26 -12.95 1.90
C PHE A 137 -4.58 -11.58 1.27
N SER A 138 -3.84 -10.53 1.64
CA SER A 138 -4.04 -9.17 1.13
C SER A 138 -3.56 -9.01 -0.33
N ALA A 139 -4.15 -8.07 -1.09
CA ALA A 139 -3.71 -7.77 -2.45
C ALA A 139 -2.25 -7.29 -2.53
N ALA A 140 -1.76 -6.62 -1.48
CA ALA A 140 -0.36 -6.24 -1.34
C ALA A 140 0.54 -7.46 -1.06
N GLY A 141 0.12 -8.37 -0.17
CA GLY A 141 0.81 -9.64 0.11
C GLY A 141 0.91 -10.52 -1.13
N ARG A 142 -0.18 -10.66 -1.90
CA ARG A 142 -0.18 -11.38 -3.19
C ARG A 142 0.86 -10.87 -4.19
N ARG A 143 1.08 -9.55 -4.25
CA ARG A 143 2.06 -8.94 -5.15
C ARG A 143 3.49 -8.97 -4.59
N ALA A 144 3.65 -9.00 -3.28
CA ALA A 144 4.96 -8.98 -2.62
C ALA A 144 5.64 -10.36 -2.59
N ALA A 145 4.88 -11.45 -2.46
CA ALA A 145 5.46 -12.79 -2.24
C ALA A 145 4.64 -13.98 -2.80
N GLY A 146 3.52 -13.75 -3.51
CA GLY A 146 2.53 -14.81 -3.75
C GLY A 146 1.72 -15.13 -2.48
N VAL A 147 0.62 -15.89 -2.60
CA VAL A 147 -0.22 -16.27 -1.44
C VAL A 147 0.52 -17.36 -0.65
N SER A 148 1.23 -17.00 0.42
CA SER A 148 1.95 -17.99 1.24
C SER A 148 1.03 -18.91 2.07
N GLY A 149 -0.31 -18.75 2.00
CA GLY A 149 -1.25 -19.70 2.60
C GLY A 149 -1.09 -19.86 4.12
N THR A 150 -1.44 -21.06 4.62
CA THR A 150 -1.44 -21.48 6.04
C THR A 150 -0.06 -21.90 6.57
N THR A 151 1.02 -21.77 5.78
CA THR A 151 2.38 -22.08 6.24
C THR A 151 3.03 -20.93 7.00
N ASP A 152 2.42 -19.73 7.00
CA ASP A 152 2.77 -18.63 7.89
C ASP A 152 2.03 -18.80 9.23
N PRO A 153 2.72 -18.76 10.38
CA PRO A 153 2.10 -18.81 11.71
C PRO A 153 0.95 -17.81 11.87
N ARG A 154 1.02 -16.65 11.19
CA ARG A 154 -0.03 -15.62 11.21
C ARG A 154 -1.34 -16.06 10.56
N GLY A 155 -1.31 -17.05 9.67
CA GLY A 155 -2.50 -17.66 9.04
C GLY A 155 -3.33 -18.53 10.00
N THR A 156 -2.81 -18.82 11.20
CA THR A 156 -3.47 -19.66 12.22
C THR A 156 -4.11 -18.87 13.36
N LEU A 157 -3.95 -17.54 13.41
CA LEU A 157 -4.46 -16.71 14.52
C LEU A 157 -5.99 -16.66 14.63
N PHE A 158 -6.72 -17.03 13.58
CA PHE A 158 -8.17 -17.22 13.70
C PHE A 158 -8.53 -18.41 14.62
N ALA A 159 -7.66 -19.42 14.72
CA ALA A 159 -7.85 -20.56 15.61
C ALA A 159 -7.75 -20.14 17.08
N GLU A 160 -6.88 -19.18 17.41
CA GLU A 160 -6.81 -18.60 18.76
C GLU A 160 -8.07 -17.79 19.10
N TYR A 161 -8.65 -17.10 18.12
CA TYR A 161 -9.98 -16.48 18.28
C TYR A 161 -11.03 -17.55 18.61
N VAL A 162 -11.04 -18.66 17.87
CA VAL A 162 -11.96 -19.79 18.08
C VAL A 162 -11.75 -20.45 19.45
N ARG A 163 -10.51 -20.69 19.88
CA ARG A 163 -10.18 -21.22 21.21
C ARG A 163 -10.80 -20.39 22.33
N LEU A 164 -10.73 -19.05 22.21
CA LEU A 164 -11.33 -18.16 23.20
C LEU A 164 -12.87 -18.17 23.14
N LEU A 165 -13.47 -18.32 21.96
CA LEU A 165 -14.92 -18.54 21.84
C LEU A 165 -15.36 -19.85 22.51
N GLU A 166 -14.58 -20.92 22.35
CA GLU A 166 -14.83 -22.23 22.97
C GLU A 166 -14.71 -22.17 24.49
N THR A 167 -13.76 -21.38 25.00
CA THR A 167 -13.50 -21.22 26.44
C THR A 167 -14.51 -20.30 27.12
N LEU A 168 -14.73 -19.11 26.57
CA LEU A 168 -15.53 -18.05 27.18
C LEU A 168 -17.00 -18.15 26.85
N GLN A 169 -17.34 -18.81 25.73
CA GLN A 169 -18.72 -19.07 25.35
C GLN A 169 -19.61 -17.81 25.34
N PRO A 170 -19.17 -16.64 24.77
CA PRO A 170 -19.98 -15.42 24.72
C PRO A 170 -21.29 -15.60 23.95
N ARG A 171 -22.24 -14.66 24.08
CA ARG A 171 -23.51 -14.71 23.33
C ARG A 171 -23.30 -14.54 21.82
N GLY A 172 -22.28 -13.76 21.45
CA GLY A 172 -21.88 -13.57 20.07
C GLY A 172 -20.49 -12.94 19.94
N PHE A 173 -20.09 -12.71 18.70
CA PHE A 173 -18.83 -12.05 18.38
C PHE A 173 -18.91 -11.25 17.08
N LEU A 174 -18.01 -10.26 16.93
CA LEU A 174 -17.73 -9.60 15.66
C LEU A 174 -16.27 -9.83 15.27
N PHE A 175 -16.09 -10.43 14.10
CA PHE A 175 -14.80 -10.67 13.48
C PHE A 175 -14.65 -9.79 12.24
N GLU A 176 -13.61 -8.94 12.22
CA GLU A 176 -13.27 -8.08 11.08
C GLU A 176 -12.11 -8.68 10.28
N ASN A 177 -12.14 -8.51 8.95
CA ASN A 177 -11.00 -8.84 8.12
C ASN A 177 -10.99 -8.12 6.76
N VAL A 178 -9.90 -8.25 6.02
CA VAL A 178 -9.80 -7.83 4.63
C VAL A 178 -10.68 -8.72 3.74
N TYR A 179 -11.34 -8.10 2.75
CA TYR A 179 -12.19 -8.82 1.79
C TYR A 179 -11.47 -9.97 1.04
N GLY A 180 -10.15 -9.85 0.82
CA GLY A 180 -9.38 -10.80 0.02
C GLY A 180 -9.43 -12.26 0.49
N ILE A 181 -9.85 -12.50 1.74
CA ILE A 181 -9.95 -13.84 2.33
C ILE A 181 -11.00 -14.73 1.65
N THR A 182 -12.07 -14.16 1.09
CA THR A 182 -13.16 -14.95 0.49
C THR A 182 -12.78 -15.63 -0.83
N GLY A 183 -11.69 -15.18 -1.47
CA GLY A 183 -11.19 -15.73 -2.74
C GLY A 183 -9.79 -16.33 -2.63
N ALA A 184 -9.25 -16.49 -1.42
CA ALA A 184 -7.96 -17.13 -1.20
C ALA A 184 -8.06 -18.66 -1.32
N GLN A 185 -7.04 -19.31 -1.90
CA GLN A 185 -6.94 -20.77 -2.04
C GLN A 185 -8.21 -21.42 -2.61
N ASP A 186 -8.77 -20.85 -3.68
CA ASP A 186 -10.01 -21.31 -4.31
C ASP A 186 -11.22 -21.45 -3.36
N GLY A 187 -11.21 -20.70 -2.24
CA GLY A 187 -12.28 -20.67 -1.24
C GLY A 187 -12.12 -21.64 -0.07
N THR A 188 -11.09 -22.49 -0.06
CA THR A 188 -10.89 -23.51 1.00
C THR A 188 -10.63 -22.90 2.38
N ALA A 189 -9.77 -21.88 2.47
CA ALA A 189 -9.52 -21.15 3.72
C ALA A 189 -10.80 -20.52 4.30
N TRP A 190 -11.65 -19.99 3.43
CA TRP A 190 -12.93 -19.40 3.82
C TRP A 190 -13.91 -20.47 4.35
N GLN A 191 -13.96 -21.65 3.72
CA GLN A 191 -14.75 -22.77 4.21
C GLN A 191 -14.27 -23.26 5.59
N ALA A 192 -12.96 -23.36 5.80
CA ALA A 192 -12.37 -23.76 7.08
C ALA A 192 -12.74 -22.79 8.21
N ILE A 193 -12.67 -21.48 7.96
CA ILE A 193 -13.08 -20.46 8.94
C ILE A 193 -14.57 -20.60 9.29
N GLN A 194 -15.43 -20.77 8.29
CA GLN A 194 -16.86 -20.96 8.52
C GLN A 194 -17.15 -22.23 9.33
N GLN A 195 -16.44 -23.32 9.04
CA GLN A 195 -16.58 -24.58 9.77
C GLN A 195 -16.09 -24.46 11.22
N ALA A 196 -14.95 -23.80 11.45
CA ALA A 196 -14.40 -23.62 12.80
C ALA A 196 -15.36 -22.83 13.71
N PHE A 197 -15.95 -21.74 13.22
CA PHE A 197 -16.94 -21.00 14.02
C PHE A 197 -18.23 -21.78 14.28
N ARG A 198 -18.67 -22.62 13.32
CA ARG A 198 -19.82 -23.52 13.53
C ARG A 198 -19.51 -24.60 14.56
N GLN A 199 -18.31 -25.18 14.52
CA GLN A 199 -17.85 -26.17 15.50
C GLN A 199 -17.74 -25.59 16.91
N ALA A 200 -17.37 -24.30 17.03
CA ALA A 200 -17.40 -23.57 18.29
C ALA A 200 -18.81 -23.21 18.79
N GLY A 201 -19.87 -23.58 18.04
CA GLY A 201 -21.27 -23.41 18.45
C GLY A 201 -21.94 -22.13 17.96
N TYR A 202 -21.40 -21.46 16.93
CA TYR A 202 -21.98 -20.20 16.41
C TYR A 202 -22.53 -20.34 15.00
N THR A 203 -23.70 -19.74 14.79
CA THR A 203 -24.19 -19.43 13.44
C THR A 203 -23.59 -18.10 13.01
N ILE A 204 -22.96 -18.07 11.84
CA ILE A 204 -22.27 -16.87 11.33
C ILE A 204 -23.04 -16.21 10.19
N HIS A 205 -23.03 -14.89 10.22
CA HIS A 205 -23.59 -13.99 9.21
C HIS A 205 -22.50 -13.04 8.74
N TRP A 206 -22.38 -12.79 7.44
CA TRP A 206 -21.29 -11.97 6.94
C TRP A 206 -21.66 -11.06 5.77
N ARG A 207 -20.93 -9.94 5.68
CA ARG A 207 -21.03 -8.95 4.61
C ARG A 207 -19.69 -8.31 4.33
N VAL A 208 -19.50 -7.89 3.08
CA VAL A 208 -18.45 -6.93 2.73
C VAL A 208 -19.09 -5.57 2.65
N LEU A 209 -18.55 -4.62 3.41
CA LEU A 209 -19.07 -3.26 3.53
C LEU A 209 -17.99 -2.26 3.15
N ASP A 210 -18.36 -1.15 2.52
CA ASP A 210 -17.49 0.01 2.34
C ASP A 210 -17.73 1.02 3.47
N ALA A 211 -16.69 1.39 4.20
CA ALA A 211 -16.77 2.39 5.26
C ALA A 211 -17.40 3.73 4.81
N ALA A 212 -17.21 4.13 3.55
CA ALA A 212 -17.80 5.35 3.01
C ALA A 212 -19.33 5.36 3.05
N ASP A 213 -19.96 4.19 2.84
CA ASP A 213 -21.41 4.00 2.88
C ASP A 213 -21.97 4.13 4.32
N TYR A 214 -21.10 4.21 5.33
CA TYR A 214 -21.47 4.37 6.74
C TYR A 214 -20.98 5.70 7.35
N GLY A 215 -20.58 6.67 6.52
CA GLY A 215 -20.22 8.02 6.97
C GLY A 215 -18.73 8.21 7.29
N VAL A 216 -17.88 7.25 6.94
CA VAL A 216 -16.42 7.42 7.02
C VAL A 216 -15.95 8.17 5.76
N PRO A 217 -15.10 9.20 5.84
CA PRO A 217 -14.59 9.92 4.67
C PRO A 217 -13.48 9.14 3.94
N GLN A 218 -13.63 7.82 3.84
CA GLN A 218 -12.68 6.90 3.24
C GLN A 218 -13.39 5.71 2.59
N HIS A 219 -13.06 5.42 1.34
CA HIS A 219 -13.38 4.14 0.72
C HIS A 219 -12.50 3.02 1.29
N ARG A 220 -13.09 2.15 2.12
CA ARG A 220 -12.41 1.06 2.82
C ARG A 220 -13.33 -0.15 2.91
N GLU A 221 -13.13 -1.08 1.98
CA GLU A 221 -13.84 -2.37 1.95
C GLU A 221 -13.31 -3.30 3.05
N ARG A 222 -14.22 -3.85 3.87
CA ARG A 222 -13.92 -4.85 4.91
C ARG A 222 -14.99 -5.94 4.97
N LEU A 223 -14.54 -7.16 5.24
CA LEU A 223 -15.39 -8.28 5.59
C LEU A 223 -15.69 -8.20 7.08
N PHE A 224 -16.97 -8.25 7.41
CA PHE A 224 -17.45 -8.38 8.78
C PHE A 224 -18.22 -9.69 8.91
N ILE A 225 -17.93 -10.42 9.97
CA ILE A 225 -18.62 -11.66 10.35
C ILE A 225 -19.18 -11.44 11.74
N VAL A 226 -20.48 -11.65 11.91
CA VAL A 226 -21.14 -11.67 13.22
C VAL A 226 -21.55 -13.11 13.49
N GLY A 227 -21.01 -13.68 14.55
CA GLY A 227 -21.41 -15.00 15.04
C GLY A 227 -22.37 -14.87 16.21
N VAL A 228 -23.44 -15.67 16.18
CA VAL A 228 -24.46 -15.72 17.22
C VAL A 228 -24.68 -17.15 17.68
N LYS A 229 -24.84 -17.36 18.99
CA LYS A 229 -25.21 -18.68 19.52
C LYS A 229 -26.69 -18.98 19.31
N ASP A 230 -27.53 -18.03 19.72
CA ASP A 230 -28.95 -18.08 19.47
C ASP A 230 -29.24 -17.52 18.07
N ASN A 231 -29.78 -18.36 17.21
CA ASN A 231 -30.16 -18.00 15.84
C ASN A 231 -31.66 -18.21 15.60
N THR A 232 -32.48 -18.10 16.65
CA THR A 232 -33.94 -18.00 16.53
C THR A 232 -34.34 -16.91 15.54
N HIS A 233 -33.61 -15.77 15.59
CA HIS A 233 -33.70 -14.68 14.63
C HIS A 233 -32.34 -14.50 13.93
N PRO A 234 -32.24 -14.76 12.61
CA PRO A 234 -31.00 -14.56 11.87
C PRO A 234 -30.53 -13.10 11.94
N TYR A 235 -29.29 -12.87 12.36
CA TYR A 235 -28.70 -11.53 12.40
C TYR A 235 -28.64 -10.89 11.01
N GLN A 236 -29.01 -9.61 10.93
CA GLN A 236 -28.95 -8.82 9.72
C GLN A 236 -28.03 -7.60 9.89
N PHE A 237 -27.28 -7.26 8.83
CA PHE A 237 -26.41 -6.09 8.82
C PHE A 237 -27.21 -4.81 8.59
N PRO A 238 -26.81 -3.67 9.16
CA PRO A 238 -27.51 -2.40 8.97
C PRO A 238 -27.36 -1.92 7.52
N TYR A 239 -28.41 -1.29 6.97
CA TYR A 239 -28.32 -0.59 5.70
C TYR A 239 -27.23 0.50 5.75
N PRO A 240 -26.62 0.84 4.61
CA PRO A 240 -25.82 2.06 4.46
C PRO A 240 -26.56 3.32 4.90
N THR A 241 -25.87 4.19 5.63
CA THR A 241 -26.39 5.51 6.02
C THR A 241 -26.12 6.56 4.95
N HIS A 242 -25.03 6.41 4.20
CA HIS A 242 -24.54 7.34 3.20
C HIS A 242 -24.41 6.68 1.83
N GLY A 243 -24.29 7.51 0.81
CA GLY A 243 -24.06 7.09 -0.56
C GLY A 243 -25.27 6.49 -1.26
N PRO A 244 -25.07 6.01 -2.49
CA PRO A 244 -26.16 5.50 -3.33
C PRO A 244 -26.81 4.20 -2.85
N ASP A 245 -26.13 3.43 -1.97
CA ASP A 245 -26.68 2.19 -1.41
C ASP A 245 -27.52 2.44 -0.14
N SER A 246 -27.63 3.69 0.32
CA SER A 246 -28.52 4.06 1.42
C SER A 246 -29.97 4.05 0.95
N ILE A 247 -30.88 3.64 1.86
CA ILE A 247 -32.34 3.66 1.62
C ILE A 247 -32.81 5.02 1.14
N THR A 248 -32.26 6.06 1.76
CA THR A 248 -32.52 7.47 1.45
C THR A 248 -31.15 8.10 1.24
N PRO A 249 -30.70 8.29 -0.02
CA PRO A 249 -29.33 8.70 -0.31
C PRO A 249 -28.94 9.96 0.47
N PHE A 250 -28.05 9.79 1.45
CA PHE A 250 -27.38 10.87 2.15
C PHE A 250 -25.99 11.05 1.50
N PRO A 251 -25.54 12.27 1.18
CA PRO A 251 -24.25 12.46 0.50
C PRO A 251 -23.09 11.84 1.26
N TYR A 252 -22.06 11.39 0.55
CA TYR A 252 -20.83 10.94 1.20
C TYR A 252 -20.21 12.04 2.04
N TYR A 253 -19.61 11.65 3.16
CA TYR A 253 -18.79 12.55 3.95
C TYR A 253 -17.44 12.74 3.27
N THR A 254 -17.11 13.98 2.93
CA THR A 254 -15.95 14.28 2.07
C THR A 254 -14.66 14.46 2.87
N ALA A 255 -13.52 14.32 2.20
CA ALA A 255 -12.22 14.53 2.82
C ALA A 255 -12.06 15.96 3.37
N ALA A 256 -12.51 16.98 2.63
CA ALA A 256 -12.43 18.39 3.07
C ALA A 256 -13.29 18.64 4.31
N GLN A 257 -14.52 18.11 4.35
CA GLN A 257 -15.38 18.23 5.52
C GLN A 257 -14.76 17.59 6.75
N ALA A 258 -14.12 16.42 6.60
CA ALA A 258 -13.50 15.72 7.71
C ALA A 258 -12.31 16.47 8.32
N VAL A 259 -11.42 17.00 7.49
CA VAL A 259 -10.16 17.61 7.97
C VAL A 259 -10.27 19.10 8.31
N GLN A 260 -11.41 19.72 8.03
CA GLN A 260 -11.65 21.13 8.29
C GLN A 260 -11.34 21.49 9.74
N ASN A 261 -10.48 22.48 9.99
CA ASN A 261 -10.09 22.90 11.34
C ASN A 261 -9.57 21.74 12.22
N ALA A 262 -8.84 20.78 11.63
CA ALA A 262 -8.15 19.74 12.39
C ALA A 262 -7.16 20.36 13.37
N PRO A 263 -7.01 19.80 14.60
CA PRO A 263 -6.00 20.27 15.53
C PRO A 263 -4.63 20.23 14.86
N SER A 264 -3.93 21.36 14.88
CA SER A 264 -2.60 21.45 14.28
C SER A 264 -1.55 21.15 15.34
N ALA A 265 -0.81 20.05 15.19
CA ALA A 265 0.43 19.85 15.93
C ALA A 265 1.49 20.78 15.34
N SER A 266 2.01 21.71 16.15
CA SER A 266 2.86 22.83 15.72
C SER A 266 4.23 22.47 15.12
N ASN A 267 4.61 21.18 15.08
CA ASN A 267 5.98 20.74 14.79
C ASN A 267 6.13 19.69 13.67
N ASP A 268 5.07 19.34 12.93
CA ASP A 268 5.18 18.33 11.86
C ASP A 268 5.71 18.95 10.55
N ASN A 269 6.86 18.46 10.06
CA ASN A 269 7.30 18.74 8.69
C ASN A 269 6.46 17.91 7.71
N LEU A 270 5.44 18.54 7.12
CA LEU A 270 4.50 17.90 6.21
C LEU A 270 4.93 17.96 4.73
N ASN A 271 6.09 18.55 4.43
CA ASN A 271 6.58 18.69 3.07
C ASN A 271 6.94 17.34 2.45
N ILE A 272 6.70 17.22 1.14
CA ILE A 272 6.96 15.99 0.39
C ILE A 272 8.31 16.15 -0.32
N ASN A 273 9.32 15.50 0.23
CA ASN A 273 10.70 15.59 -0.27
C ASN A 273 11.12 14.39 -1.14
N GLY A 274 12.37 14.43 -1.60
CA GLY A 274 13.02 13.33 -2.34
C GLY A 274 12.75 13.34 -3.85
N ARG A 275 13.14 12.25 -4.53
CA ARG A 275 13.18 12.13 -6.00
C ARG A 275 11.90 12.60 -6.69
N TRP A 276 10.73 12.26 -6.16
CA TRP A 276 9.44 12.50 -6.82
C TRP A 276 8.58 13.58 -6.17
N GLY A 277 9.02 14.22 -5.08
CA GLY A 277 8.18 15.14 -4.30
C GLY A 277 7.60 16.29 -5.15
N HIS A 278 8.42 16.87 -6.01
CA HIS A 278 8.04 17.96 -6.93
C HIS A 278 6.90 17.61 -7.90
N LEU A 279 6.71 16.33 -8.21
CA LEU A 279 5.65 15.89 -9.12
C LEU A 279 4.26 15.91 -8.46
N ILE A 280 4.17 15.96 -7.12
CA ILE A 280 2.87 15.98 -6.45
C ILE A 280 2.06 17.20 -6.89
N GLU A 281 2.68 18.37 -6.99
CA GLU A 281 2.01 19.63 -7.35
C GLU A 281 1.21 19.50 -8.65
N GLY A 282 1.80 18.88 -9.68
CA GLY A 282 1.16 18.69 -10.97
C GLY A 282 0.08 17.60 -11.03
N ILE A 283 -0.05 16.74 -10.02
CA ILE A 283 -1.10 15.71 -9.97
C ILE A 283 -2.44 16.36 -9.60
N PRO A 284 -3.49 16.25 -10.43
CA PRO A 284 -4.82 16.71 -10.04
C PRO A 284 -5.37 15.97 -8.81
N PRO A 285 -6.14 16.61 -7.92
CA PRO A 285 -6.82 15.95 -6.81
C PRO A 285 -7.59 14.69 -7.26
N GLY A 286 -7.58 13.61 -6.49
CA GLY A 286 -8.19 12.33 -6.82
C GLY A 286 -7.35 11.40 -7.70
N LEU A 287 -6.29 11.92 -8.35
CA LEU A 287 -5.38 11.15 -9.17
C LEU A 287 -4.12 10.72 -8.40
N ASN A 288 -3.28 9.95 -9.07
CA ASN A 288 -2.02 9.43 -8.53
C ASN A 288 -0.93 9.49 -9.61
N TYR A 289 0.22 8.86 -9.37
CA TYR A 289 1.35 8.80 -10.31
C TYR A 289 0.96 8.43 -11.75
N SER A 290 -0.12 7.66 -11.93
CA SER A 290 -0.60 7.27 -13.26
C SER A 290 -0.87 8.49 -14.16
N PHE A 291 -1.17 9.65 -13.57
CA PHE A 291 -1.30 10.92 -14.31
C PHE A 291 -0.11 11.21 -15.21
N TYR A 292 1.11 10.82 -14.82
CA TYR A 292 2.34 10.99 -15.60
C TYR A 292 2.68 9.77 -16.48
N THR A 293 1.69 8.99 -16.93
CA THR A 293 1.94 7.87 -17.85
C THR A 293 1.44 8.18 -19.26
N LYS A 294 2.01 7.50 -20.26
CA LYS A 294 1.61 7.63 -21.67
C LYS A 294 0.14 7.24 -21.87
N GLU A 295 -0.34 6.23 -21.13
CA GLU A 295 -1.69 5.68 -21.22
C GLU A 295 -2.76 6.67 -20.73
N MET A 296 -2.40 7.58 -19.84
CA MET A 296 -3.29 8.69 -19.45
C MET A 296 -3.23 9.86 -20.43
N GLY A 297 -2.34 9.81 -21.43
CA GLY A 297 -2.15 10.86 -22.45
C GLY A 297 -1.17 11.96 -22.04
N HIS A 298 -0.38 11.78 -20.99
CA HIS A 298 0.50 12.84 -20.49
C HIS A 298 1.59 13.20 -21.54
N PRO A 299 1.85 14.49 -21.83
CA PRO A 299 2.79 14.90 -22.87
C PRO A 299 4.24 14.53 -22.56
N ASN A 300 4.60 14.49 -21.27
CA ASN A 300 5.93 14.09 -20.78
C ASN A 300 5.79 12.96 -19.76
N PRO A 301 5.71 11.68 -20.18
CA PRO A 301 5.53 10.56 -19.26
C PRO A 301 6.74 10.32 -18.35
N VAL A 302 6.53 10.25 -17.04
CA VAL A 302 7.58 9.96 -16.03
C VAL A 302 7.53 8.51 -15.54
N PHE A 303 6.34 7.90 -15.54
CA PHE A 303 6.16 6.54 -15.04
C PHE A 303 5.63 5.62 -16.14
N ALA A 304 6.04 4.35 -16.10
CA ALA A 304 5.42 3.31 -16.91
C ALA A 304 4.04 2.92 -16.33
N TRP A 305 3.11 2.51 -17.20
CA TRP A 305 1.80 2.01 -16.79
C TRP A 305 1.91 0.94 -15.73
N ARG A 306 1.14 1.07 -14.65
CA ARG A 306 1.06 0.07 -13.57
C ARG A 306 2.40 -0.26 -12.91
N SER A 307 3.42 0.60 -13.07
CA SER A 307 4.75 0.41 -12.46
C SER A 307 4.78 0.66 -10.95
N LYS A 308 3.77 1.35 -10.41
CA LYS A 308 3.60 1.62 -8.97
C LYS A 308 2.19 1.24 -8.51
N PHE A 309 2.01 1.11 -7.21
CA PHE A 309 0.69 0.88 -6.62
C PHE A 309 -0.19 2.13 -6.73
N SER A 310 -1.52 1.96 -6.69
CA SER A 310 -2.49 3.03 -6.90
C SER A 310 -2.51 4.11 -5.82
N ASP A 311 -1.89 3.84 -4.67
CA ASP A 311 -1.65 4.76 -3.55
C ASP A 311 -0.34 5.55 -3.70
N PHE A 312 0.54 5.16 -4.62
CA PHE A 312 1.78 5.90 -4.88
C PHE A 312 1.47 7.27 -5.49
N MET A 313 1.88 8.33 -4.80
CA MET A 313 1.60 9.73 -5.14
C MET A 313 0.11 10.06 -5.27
N TYR A 314 -0.75 9.32 -4.56
CA TYR A 314 -2.19 9.58 -4.56
C TYR A 314 -2.50 10.91 -3.84
N LYS A 315 -3.01 11.90 -4.58
CA LYS A 315 -3.51 13.16 -4.04
C LYS A 315 -5.00 13.03 -3.75
N ALA A 316 -5.41 13.32 -2.51
CA ALA A 316 -6.80 13.30 -2.10
C ALA A 316 -7.64 14.29 -2.91
N ASP A 317 -8.90 13.95 -3.16
CA ASP A 317 -9.89 14.84 -3.76
C ASP A 317 -10.70 15.47 -2.62
N PRO A 318 -10.74 16.81 -2.44
CA PRO A 318 -11.44 17.44 -1.34
C PRO A 318 -12.93 17.07 -1.30
N ASP A 319 -13.55 16.88 -2.46
CA ASP A 319 -15.00 16.70 -2.61
C ASP A 319 -15.45 15.23 -2.56
N SER A 320 -14.55 14.30 -2.20
CA SER A 320 -14.90 12.88 -2.10
C SER A 320 -14.18 12.19 -0.94
N PRO A 321 -14.65 11.01 -0.50
CA PRO A 321 -13.91 10.17 0.43
C PRO A 321 -12.52 9.82 -0.10
N VAL A 322 -11.51 9.79 0.77
CA VAL A 322 -10.16 9.37 0.36
C VAL A 322 -10.12 7.87 0.05
N ARG A 323 -9.14 7.42 -0.74
CA ARG A 323 -8.82 5.99 -0.83
C ARG A 323 -8.32 5.46 0.51
N THR A 324 -8.33 4.14 0.66
CA THR A 324 -7.91 3.44 1.89
C THR A 324 -6.57 3.97 2.42
N ILE A 325 -6.57 4.43 3.67
CA ILE A 325 -5.35 4.82 4.40
C ILE A 325 -4.64 3.54 4.81
N LYS A 326 -3.36 3.41 4.42
CA LYS A 326 -2.56 2.22 4.69
C LYS A 326 -1.72 2.39 5.94
N ALA A 327 -1.64 1.32 6.70
CA ALA A 327 -0.83 1.20 7.90
C ALA A 327 0.68 1.25 7.62
N GLN A 328 1.09 0.82 6.42
CA GLN A 328 2.49 0.78 6.01
C GLN A 328 2.62 1.35 4.59
N GLY A 329 3.63 2.20 4.41
CA GLY A 329 3.87 2.92 3.17
C GLY A 329 5.28 3.50 3.12
N GLY A 330 5.73 3.82 1.91
CA GLY A 330 6.96 4.58 1.70
C GLY A 330 6.70 6.08 1.73
N LEU A 331 7.76 6.87 1.52
CA LEU A 331 7.68 8.34 1.47
C LEU A 331 6.60 8.87 0.50
N TYR A 332 6.36 8.15 -0.59
CA TYR A 332 5.39 8.53 -1.63
C TYR A 332 4.04 7.82 -1.51
N THR A 333 3.76 7.14 -0.40
CA THR A 333 2.44 6.54 -0.18
C THR A 333 1.46 7.60 0.29
N GLY A 334 0.41 7.83 -0.50
CA GLY A 334 -0.68 8.72 -0.14
C GLY A 334 -1.65 8.13 0.92
N PRO A 335 -2.72 8.86 1.26
CA PRO A 335 -3.16 10.09 0.62
C PRO A 335 -2.28 11.31 0.96
N PHE A 336 -2.06 12.16 -0.03
CA PHE A 336 -1.53 13.52 0.14
C PHE A 336 -2.68 14.52 0.15
N SER A 337 -2.54 15.60 0.92
CA SER A 337 -3.49 16.72 0.89
C SER A 337 -3.51 17.36 -0.50
N TRP A 338 -4.67 17.90 -0.89
CA TRP A 338 -4.80 18.73 -2.08
C TRP A 338 -3.92 19.99 -2.02
N GLU A 339 -3.42 20.34 -0.83
CA GLU A 339 -2.43 21.40 -0.58
C GLU A 339 -0.97 20.95 -0.83
N ASN A 340 -0.75 19.82 -1.51
CA ASN A 340 0.59 19.33 -1.89
C ASN A 340 1.52 18.98 -0.72
N ARG A 341 0.94 18.54 0.40
CA ARG A 341 1.64 18.10 1.61
C ARG A 341 1.15 16.74 2.08
N HIS A 342 1.87 16.12 3.00
CA HIS A 342 1.29 15.05 3.81
C HIS A 342 0.15 15.61 4.66
N PHE A 343 -0.90 14.81 4.89
CA PHE A 343 -1.81 15.05 6.00
C PHE A 343 -1.06 14.89 7.32
N SER A 344 -1.39 15.73 8.30
CA SER A 344 -0.99 15.57 9.70
C SER A 344 -1.64 14.33 10.31
N VAL A 345 -1.16 13.91 11.48
CA VAL A 345 -1.74 12.77 12.21
C VAL A 345 -3.21 13.03 12.57
N GLU A 346 -3.55 14.25 12.99
CA GLU A 346 -4.90 14.63 13.37
C GLU A 346 -5.87 14.64 12.17
N GLU A 347 -5.42 15.13 11.01
CA GLU A 347 -6.21 15.03 9.78
C GLU A 347 -6.44 13.56 9.38
N ILE A 348 -5.43 12.70 9.52
CA ILE A 348 -5.56 11.26 9.25
C ILE A 348 -6.48 10.57 10.26
N LYS A 349 -6.45 10.96 11.55
CA LYS A 349 -7.39 10.51 12.59
C LYS A 349 -8.83 10.76 12.13
N ARG A 350 -9.14 12.00 11.75
CA ARG A 350 -10.48 12.37 11.26
C ARG A 350 -10.87 11.66 9.98
N LEU A 351 -9.93 11.45 9.05
CA LEU A 351 -10.18 10.66 7.84
C LEU A 351 -10.47 9.16 8.12
N GLN A 352 -10.07 8.67 9.28
CA GLN A 352 -10.42 7.35 9.84
C GLN A 352 -11.52 7.44 10.91
N THR A 353 -12.18 8.58 11.08
CA THR A 353 -13.24 8.83 12.08
C THR A 353 -12.84 8.62 13.55
N PHE A 354 -11.55 8.73 13.87
CA PHE A 354 -11.12 8.79 15.26
C PHE A 354 -11.59 10.09 15.93
N PRO A 355 -11.93 10.06 17.23
CA PRO A 355 -12.19 11.26 18.02
C PRO A 355 -10.94 12.15 18.14
N ASP A 356 -11.14 13.47 18.18
CA ASP A 356 -10.04 14.43 18.40
C ASP A 356 -9.38 14.20 19.76
N ASP A 357 -10.17 13.90 20.80
CA ASP A 357 -9.74 13.66 22.18
C ASP A 357 -9.15 12.26 22.44
N TYR A 358 -9.02 11.43 21.39
CA TYR A 358 -8.35 10.13 21.47
C TYR A 358 -6.86 10.28 21.18
N ASP A 359 -6.03 9.99 22.17
CA ASP A 359 -4.58 10.14 22.08
C ASP A 359 -3.99 8.94 21.32
N ILE A 360 -3.17 9.18 20.30
CA ILE A 360 -2.42 8.12 19.60
C ILE A 360 -0.94 8.36 19.82
N VAL A 361 -0.30 7.45 20.57
CA VAL A 361 1.06 7.62 21.08
C VAL A 361 2.10 7.10 20.07
N GLY A 362 3.28 7.73 20.09
CA GLY A 362 4.46 7.32 19.32
C GLY A 362 4.85 8.31 18.22
N LYS A 363 5.89 7.96 17.46
CA LYS A 363 6.31 8.76 16.30
C LYS A 363 5.28 8.66 15.18
N ARG A 364 5.24 9.67 14.29
CA ARG A 364 4.33 9.76 13.14
C ARG A 364 4.12 8.43 12.40
N GLN A 365 5.18 7.70 12.06
CA GLN A 365 5.06 6.43 11.35
C GLN A 365 4.30 5.35 12.15
N ILE A 366 4.50 5.30 13.47
CA ILE A 366 3.79 4.38 14.37
C ILE A 366 2.35 4.81 14.58
N GLN A 367 2.08 6.12 14.68
CA GLN A 367 0.72 6.66 14.76
C GLN A 367 -0.07 6.33 13.47
N LEU A 368 0.53 6.54 12.29
CA LEU A 368 -0.07 6.14 11.01
C LEU A 368 -0.28 4.62 10.91
N HIS A 369 0.63 3.82 11.47
CA HIS A 369 0.50 2.37 11.50
C HIS A 369 -0.74 1.95 12.30
N GLN A 370 -0.95 2.57 13.47
CA GLN A 370 -2.14 2.35 14.30
C GLN A 370 -3.41 2.75 13.56
N ILE A 371 -3.48 4.00 13.09
CA ILE A 371 -4.66 4.53 12.40
C ILE A 371 -4.99 3.73 11.13
N GLY A 372 -3.98 3.36 10.34
CA GLY A 372 -4.17 2.61 9.10
C GLY A 372 -4.62 1.16 9.30
N ASN A 373 -4.23 0.52 10.42
CA ASN A 373 -4.67 -0.83 10.77
C ASN A 373 -6.08 -0.85 11.37
N SER A 374 -6.47 0.19 12.10
CA SER A 374 -7.77 0.22 12.77
C SER A 374 -8.98 0.16 11.82
N VAL A 375 -10.06 -0.42 12.36
CA VAL A 375 -11.41 -0.24 11.83
C VAL A 375 -11.83 1.21 12.15
N PRO A 376 -12.37 1.98 11.17
CA PRO A 376 -12.88 3.31 11.47
C PRO A 376 -13.99 3.23 12.53
N PRO A 377 -13.94 4.04 13.61
CA PRO A 377 -14.95 3.97 14.66
C PRO A 377 -16.39 4.11 14.14
N GLN A 378 -16.63 4.96 13.14
CA GLN A 378 -18.00 5.22 12.69
C GLN A 378 -18.71 3.99 12.10
N ILE A 379 -18.07 3.24 11.20
CA ILE A 379 -18.68 1.99 10.69
C ILE A 379 -18.82 0.97 11.83
N GLY A 380 -17.85 0.92 12.74
CA GLY A 380 -17.92 0.08 13.93
C GLY A 380 -19.15 0.40 14.78
N ARG A 381 -19.51 1.68 14.98
CA ARG A 381 -20.67 2.08 15.77
C ARG A 381 -21.97 1.59 15.16
N MET A 382 -22.11 1.71 13.84
CA MET A 382 -23.31 1.23 13.14
C MET A 382 -23.46 -0.30 13.31
N LEU A 383 -22.36 -1.05 13.27
CA LEU A 383 -22.34 -2.49 13.52
C LEU A 383 -22.62 -2.82 15.00
N ALA A 384 -22.03 -2.07 15.93
CA ALA A 384 -22.25 -2.27 17.36
C ALA A 384 -23.70 -2.00 17.74
N LEU A 385 -24.32 -0.93 17.21
CA LEU A 385 -25.74 -0.61 17.41
C LEU A 385 -26.65 -1.69 16.84
N SER A 386 -26.36 -2.22 15.64
CA SER A 386 -27.15 -3.32 15.09
C SER A 386 -27.05 -4.60 15.92
N ILE A 387 -25.88 -4.87 16.51
CA ILE A 387 -25.66 -5.99 17.43
C ILE A 387 -26.40 -5.75 18.75
N LEU A 388 -26.26 -4.57 19.34
CA LEU A 388 -26.91 -4.21 20.59
C LEU A 388 -28.44 -4.36 20.49
N HIS A 389 -29.03 -3.87 19.39
CA HIS A 389 -30.46 -3.98 19.15
C HIS A 389 -30.94 -5.42 18.91
N GLN A 390 -30.26 -6.18 18.05
CA GLN A 390 -30.74 -7.51 17.63
C GLN A 390 -30.34 -8.67 18.56
N LEU A 391 -29.21 -8.57 19.26
CA LEU A 391 -28.72 -9.65 20.14
C LEU A 391 -28.94 -9.33 21.61
N PHE A 392 -29.05 -8.07 22.00
CA PHE A 392 -29.19 -7.67 23.39
C PHE A 392 -30.50 -6.93 23.67
N ASP A 393 -31.43 -6.94 22.70
CA ASP A 393 -32.80 -6.42 22.81
C ASP A 393 -32.83 -4.98 23.33
N ALA A 394 -31.82 -4.19 22.97
CA ALA A 394 -31.69 -2.81 23.42
C ALA A 394 -32.59 -1.87 22.62
N GLU A 395 -33.36 -1.04 23.30
CA GLU A 395 -34.11 0.03 22.67
C GLU A 395 -33.15 1.14 22.21
N LEU A 396 -33.25 1.52 20.94
CA LEU A 396 -32.47 2.61 20.36
C LEU A 396 -33.34 3.87 20.21
N PRO A 397 -32.77 5.09 20.31
CA PRO A 397 -33.53 6.33 20.17
C PRO A 397 -34.00 6.63 18.73
N PHE A 398 -33.74 5.73 17.80
CA PHE A 398 -34.06 5.85 16.40
C PHE A 398 -34.30 4.45 15.80
N PRO A 399 -35.10 4.35 14.73
CA PRO A 399 -35.25 3.09 14.02
C PRO A 399 -33.95 2.70 13.31
N MET A 400 -33.66 1.39 13.33
CA MET A 400 -32.60 0.78 12.53
C MET A 400 -33.23 -0.05 11.41
N TYR A 401 -32.65 0.05 10.21
CA TYR A 401 -33.09 -0.72 9.04
C TYR A 401 -32.01 -1.72 8.64
N TYR A 402 -32.45 -2.91 8.23
CA TYR A 402 -31.58 -4.06 8.04
C TYR A 402 -31.61 -4.65 6.64
N LEU A 403 -30.42 -4.99 6.13
CA LEU A 403 -30.22 -5.60 4.83
C LEU A 403 -30.79 -7.02 4.79
N LYS A 404 -31.59 -7.30 3.76
CA LYS A 404 -32.01 -8.69 3.45
C LYS A 404 -30.78 -9.53 3.08
N LYS A 405 -30.88 -10.85 3.27
CA LYS A 405 -29.76 -11.81 3.12
C LYS A 405 -29.14 -11.82 1.72
N ASP A 406 -29.90 -11.47 0.71
CA ASP A 406 -29.57 -11.48 -0.71
C ASP A 406 -29.39 -10.06 -1.30
N HIS A 407 -29.55 -9.01 -0.48
CA HIS A 407 -29.39 -7.63 -0.95
C HIS A 407 -27.95 -7.36 -1.41
N ALA A 408 -27.79 -7.00 -2.69
CA ALA A 408 -26.50 -6.68 -3.29
C ALA A 408 -26.19 -5.19 -3.18
N LEU A 409 -25.02 -4.85 -2.63
CA LEU A 409 -24.53 -3.49 -2.52
C LEU A 409 -23.76 -3.08 -3.80
N GLY A 410 -23.99 -1.86 -4.29
CA GLY A 410 -23.50 -1.36 -5.57
C GLY A 410 -22.08 -0.78 -5.57
N PHE A 411 -21.42 -0.60 -4.41
CA PHE A 411 -20.12 0.09 -4.31
C PHE A 411 -19.02 -0.49 -5.23
N ARG A 412 -19.05 -1.80 -5.50
CA ARG A 412 -18.10 -2.43 -6.44
C ARG A 412 -18.37 -2.13 -7.90
N THR A 413 -19.63 -2.03 -8.28
CA THR A 413 -20.03 -1.62 -9.63
C THR A 413 -19.59 -0.18 -9.88
N ARG A 414 -19.85 0.72 -8.92
CA ARG A 414 -19.45 2.14 -8.96
C ARG A 414 -17.94 2.36 -9.08
N LYS A 415 -17.13 1.46 -8.53
CA LYS A 415 -15.66 1.52 -8.66
C LYS A 415 -15.18 1.49 -10.12
N ARG A 416 -15.90 0.80 -11.01
CA ARG A 416 -15.60 0.79 -12.46
C ARG A 416 -15.92 2.14 -13.09
N GLU A 417 -16.99 2.79 -12.65
CA GLU A 417 -17.40 4.12 -13.11
C GLU A 417 -16.40 5.20 -12.67
N LEU A 418 -15.90 5.12 -11.43
CA LEU A 418 -14.84 6.01 -10.92
C LEU A 418 -13.57 5.97 -11.78
N THR A 419 -13.24 4.82 -12.36
CA THR A 419 -12.09 4.71 -13.27
C THR A 419 -12.26 5.60 -14.50
N LYS A 420 -13.48 5.70 -15.05
CA LYS A 420 -13.79 6.62 -16.15
C LYS A 420 -13.72 8.07 -15.71
N ALA A 421 -14.26 8.38 -14.52
CA ALA A 421 -14.18 9.74 -13.96
C ALA A 421 -12.73 10.21 -13.79
N TYR A 422 -11.83 9.34 -13.29
CA TYR A 422 -10.41 9.64 -13.17
C TYR A 422 -9.73 9.86 -14.53
N ALA A 423 -10.07 9.06 -15.54
CA ALA A 423 -9.57 9.25 -16.90
C ALA A 423 -9.99 10.61 -17.47
N ASN A 424 -11.26 11.00 -17.30
CA ASN A 424 -11.76 12.31 -17.75
C ASN A 424 -11.05 13.47 -17.01
N LYS A 425 -10.87 13.36 -15.68
CA LYS A 425 -10.15 14.37 -14.89
C LYS A 425 -8.71 14.55 -15.37
N ALA A 426 -8.03 13.45 -15.68
CA ALA A 426 -6.68 13.48 -16.24
C ALA A 426 -6.64 14.13 -17.61
N GLN A 427 -7.56 13.77 -18.52
CA GLN A 427 -7.66 14.36 -19.86
C GLN A 427 -7.88 15.88 -19.81
N GLN A 428 -8.77 16.35 -18.93
CA GLN A 428 -9.02 17.78 -18.74
C GLN A 428 -7.77 18.52 -18.23
N ALA A 429 -7.05 17.94 -17.27
CA ALA A 429 -5.80 18.51 -16.77
C ALA A 429 -4.70 18.51 -17.82
N ILE A 430 -4.56 17.44 -18.59
CA ILE A 430 -3.58 17.32 -19.68
C ILE A 430 -3.88 18.32 -20.79
N LYS A 431 -5.14 18.52 -21.16
CA LYS A 431 -5.54 19.51 -22.16
C LYS A 431 -5.07 20.92 -21.77
N LYS A 432 -5.23 21.29 -20.49
CA LYS A 432 -4.74 22.58 -19.96
C LYS A 432 -3.22 22.70 -20.01
N LEU A 433 -2.47 21.60 -19.89
CA LEU A 433 -1.02 21.58 -20.05
C LEU A 433 -0.63 21.80 -21.52
N THR A 434 -1.33 21.16 -22.47
CA THR A 434 -1.06 21.29 -23.90
C THR A 434 -1.43 22.65 -24.47
N ASP A 435 -2.47 23.29 -23.94
CA ASP A 435 -2.88 24.65 -24.34
C ASP A 435 -1.85 25.73 -23.92
N ASN A 436 -0.97 25.41 -22.95
CA ASN A 436 0.14 26.26 -22.50
C ASN A 436 1.50 25.87 -23.11
N THR A 437 1.57 24.85 -23.97
CA THR A 437 2.80 24.44 -24.65
C THR A 437 2.64 24.63 -26.15
N ASN A 438 3.18 25.74 -26.66
CA ASN A 438 3.66 25.74 -28.05
C ASN A 438 4.53 24.50 -28.25
N THR A 439 4.14 23.70 -29.24
CA THR A 439 4.94 22.72 -30.00
C THR A 439 6.38 22.53 -29.52
N ASN A 440 6.71 21.36 -28.97
CA ASN A 440 8.10 20.93 -28.86
C ASN A 440 8.39 19.77 -29.81
N THR A 441 8.57 20.11 -31.08
CA THR A 441 9.50 19.44 -31.99
C THR A 441 10.92 19.80 -31.53
N PHE A 442 11.58 19.04 -30.64
CA PHE A 442 13.02 19.26 -30.41
C PHE A 442 13.76 18.01 -29.93
N LEU A 443 14.69 17.55 -30.75
CA LEU A 443 15.98 17.04 -30.26
C LEU A 443 16.63 18.22 -29.49
N LYS A 444 16.72 18.12 -28.17
CA LYS A 444 17.08 19.28 -27.33
C LYS A 444 18.56 19.67 -27.37
N GLU A 445 19.46 18.80 -27.82
CA GLU A 445 20.89 19.10 -27.95
C GLU A 445 21.51 18.27 -29.08
N ALA A 446 22.45 18.84 -29.84
CA ALA A 446 23.29 18.07 -30.75
C ALA A 446 24.18 17.10 -29.95
N LEU A 447 24.37 15.88 -30.47
CA LEU A 447 25.28 14.91 -29.85
C LEU A 447 26.71 15.47 -29.88
N PRO A 448 27.39 15.64 -28.74
CA PRO A 448 28.80 15.95 -28.75
C PRO A 448 29.56 14.78 -29.38
N LEU A 449 30.41 15.03 -30.37
CA LEU A 449 31.22 13.98 -30.99
C LEU A 449 32.08 13.26 -29.95
N HIS A 450 32.66 14.02 -29.00
CA HIS A 450 33.51 13.52 -27.93
C HIS A 450 33.29 14.31 -26.63
N GLU A 451 33.35 13.63 -25.48
CA GLU A 451 33.41 14.28 -24.17
C GLU A 451 34.24 13.47 -23.17
N THR A 452 34.84 14.15 -22.20
CA THR A 452 35.48 13.51 -21.04
C THR A 452 34.50 13.51 -19.87
N ALA A 453 34.38 12.36 -19.20
CA ALA A 453 33.52 12.20 -18.04
C ALA A 453 34.24 11.47 -16.90
N TYR A 454 33.71 11.63 -15.69
CA TYR A 454 34.33 11.17 -14.45
C TYR A 454 33.36 10.28 -13.68
N LEU A 455 33.65 8.98 -13.61
CA LEU A 455 32.86 8.03 -12.84
C LEU A 455 33.31 8.06 -11.37
N THR A 456 32.39 8.37 -10.47
CA THR A 456 32.61 8.32 -9.01
C THR A 456 32.48 6.90 -8.47
N GLU A 457 33.03 6.64 -7.28
CA GLU A 457 32.87 5.35 -6.58
C GLU A 457 31.41 4.97 -6.31
N LYS A 458 30.50 5.95 -6.23
CA LYS A 458 29.06 5.76 -6.05
C LYS A 458 28.27 5.81 -7.37
N PHE A 459 28.94 5.56 -8.49
CA PHE A 459 28.33 5.35 -9.81
C PHE A 459 27.61 6.58 -10.42
N ALA A 460 27.92 7.80 -9.95
CA ALA A 460 27.60 9.01 -10.71
C ALA A 460 28.65 9.26 -11.78
N LEU A 461 28.20 9.60 -12.99
CA LEU A 461 29.03 10.04 -14.11
C LEU A 461 28.94 11.57 -14.20
N LEU A 462 30.07 12.25 -13.97
CA LEU A 462 30.15 13.71 -13.89
C LEU A 462 30.84 14.30 -15.12
N LYS A 463 30.47 15.52 -15.53
CA LYS A 463 31.16 16.27 -16.60
C LYS A 463 32.46 16.95 -16.14
N GLN A 464 32.62 17.11 -14.84
CA GLN A 464 33.80 17.70 -14.21
C GLN A 464 34.26 16.82 -13.06
N PRO A 465 35.57 16.80 -12.73
CA PRO A 465 36.07 16.05 -11.60
C PRO A 465 35.46 16.59 -10.30
N SER A 466 35.24 15.71 -9.32
CA SER A 466 34.78 16.10 -7.98
C SER A 466 35.89 15.89 -6.96
N LYS A 467 35.68 16.34 -5.72
CA LYS A 467 36.62 16.08 -4.60
C LYS A 467 36.72 14.59 -4.21
N ALA A 468 35.80 13.74 -4.68
CA ALA A 468 35.86 12.30 -4.47
C ALA A 468 36.84 11.64 -5.46
N ILE A 469 37.31 10.42 -5.14
CA ILE A 469 38.09 9.61 -6.10
C ILE A 469 37.20 9.35 -7.33
N THR A 470 37.69 9.74 -8.52
CA THR A 470 36.96 9.56 -9.78
C THR A 470 37.83 8.91 -10.85
N PHE A 471 37.23 8.04 -11.65
CA PHE A 471 37.86 7.43 -12.82
C PHE A 471 37.47 8.19 -14.09
N ALA A 472 38.45 8.71 -14.82
CA ALA A 472 38.22 9.49 -16.02
C ALA A 472 38.09 8.59 -17.26
N VAL A 473 37.08 8.86 -18.09
CA VAL A 473 36.81 8.18 -19.36
C VAL A 473 36.61 9.21 -20.48
N ASN A 474 37.00 8.85 -21.69
CA ASN A 474 36.61 9.55 -22.91
C ASN A 474 35.44 8.79 -23.56
N LEU A 475 34.41 9.53 -23.92
CA LEU A 475 33.19 9.03 -24.55
C LEU A 475 33.10 9.58 -25.96
N SER A 476 32.66 8.75 -26.91
CA SER A 476 32.27 9.20 -28.25
C SER A 476 30.90 8.69 -28.61
N TYR A 477 30.17 9.48 -29.41
CA TYR A 477 28.78 9.21 -29.76
C TYR A 477 28.58 9.32 -31.26
N GLU A 478 27.94 8.31 -31.83
CA GLU A 478 27.54 8.29 -33.24
C GLU A 478 26.07 7.89 -33.31
N GLN A 479 25.25 8.66 -34.04
CA GLN A 479 23.85 8.31 -34.29
C GLN A 479 23.59 8.25 -35.79
N HIS A 480 23.09 7.09 -36.25
CA HIS A 480 22.71 6.85 -37.63
C HIS A 480 21.23 6.44 -37.66
N GLY A 481 20.35 7.40 -37.99
CA GLY A 481 18.91 7.19 -37.94
C GLY A 481 18.43 6.86 -36.52
N ASP A 482 17.88 5.66 -36.35
CA ASP A 482 17.37 5.10 -35.10
C ASP A 482 18.41 4.22 -34.36
N THR A 483 19.66 4.21 -34.82
CA THR A 483 20.77 3.49 -34.18
C THR A 483 21.71 4.44 -33.44
N LEU A 484 21.99 4.16 -32.17
CA LEU A 484 22.95 4.90 -31.35
C LEU A 484 24.17 4.03 -31.00
N VAL A 485 25.36 4.54 -31.24
CA VAL A 485 26.62 3.94 -30.80
C VAL A 485 27.27 4.83 -29.75
N VAL A 486 27.63 4.24 -28.62
CA VAL A 486 28.39 4.90 -27.55
C VAL A 486 29.69 4.14 -27.34
N GLN A 487 30.82 4.81 -27.48
CA GLN A 487 32.13 4.22 -27.20
C GLN A 487 32.73 4.86 -25.95
N CYS A 488 33.47 4.06 -25.17
CA CYS A 488 34.14 4.51 -23.96
C CYS A 488 35.54 3.93 -23.87
N GLU A 489 36.50 4.79 -23.53
CA GLU A 489 37.90 4.43 -23.29
C GLU A 489 38.45 5.12 -22.03
N PRO A 490 39.33 4.45 -21.24
CA PRO A 490 40.00 5.08 -20.11
C PRO A 490 40.86 6.28 -20.53
N ALA A 491 40.77 7.40 -19.81
CA ALA A 491 41.49 8.63 -20.18
C ALA A 491 43.02 8.57 -19.94
N HIS A 492 43.52 7.66 -19.10
CA HIS A 492 44.93 7.62 -18.65
C HIS A 492 45.74 6.40 -19.12
N HIS A 493 45.26 5.60 -20.07
CA HIS A 493 46.01 4.42 -20.51
C HIS A 493 47.09 4.73 -21.56
N GLN A 494 48.32 4.32 -21.25
CA GLN A 494 49.52 4.35 -22.09
C GLN A 494 49.47 3.27 -23.20
N LYS A 495 49.79 3.67 -24.44
CA LYS A 495 50.11 2.85 -25.65
C LYS A 495 48.98 1.95 -26.21
N ASN A 496 48.49 2.31 -27.40
CA ASN A 496 47.86 1.46 -28.43
C ASN A 496 46.84 0.40 -27.95
N VAL A 497 45.71 0.82 -27.38
CA VAL A 497 44.48 -0.01 -27.42
C VAL A 497 43.58 0.55 -28.51
N THR A 498 43.83 0.16 -29.76
CA THR A 498 43.00 0.56 -30.91
C THR A 498 41.71 -0.25 -30.99
N ASP A 499 41.66 -1.42 -30.34
CA ASP A 499 40.62 -2.42 -30.60
C ASP A 499 39.57 -2.47 -29.48
N THR A 500 38.29 -2.56 -29.86
CA THR A 500 37.15 -2.73 -28.96
C THR A 500 37.26 -4.08 -28.23
N CYS A 501 37.32 -4.07 -26.89
CA CYS A 501 37.42 -5.28 -26.09
C CYS A 501 36.08 -5.99 -25.90
N TYR A 502 34.99 -5.23 -25.84
CA TYR A 502 33.64 -5.79 -25.75
C TYR A 502 32.59 -4.83 -26.34
N GLU A 503 31.48 -5.42 -26.77
CA GLU A 503 30.34 -4.73 -27.36
C GLU A 503 29.04 -5.21 -26.71
N ILE A 504 28.19 -4.28 -26.29
CA ILE A 504 26.84 -4.55 -25.81
C ILE A 504 25.86 -4.09 -26.87
N GLN A 505 25.10 -5.01 -27.45
CA GLN A 505 24.05 -4.70 -28.42
C GLN A 505 22.70 -4.77 -27.72
N MET A 506 21.86 -3.76 -27.94
CA MET A 506 20.56 -3.63 -27.30
C MET A 506 19.49 -3.28 -28.31
N GLN A 507 18.33 -3.92 -28.17
CA GLN A 507 17.18 -3.70 -29.04
C GLN A 507 15.87 -3.85 -28.25
N PRO A 508 14.77 -3.23 -28.69
CA PRO A 508 13.46 -3.46 -28.11
C PRO A 508 13.05 -4.92 -28.31
N ARG A 509 12.39 -5.51 -27.32
CA ARG A 509 11.81 -6.85 -27.47
C ARG A 509 10.62 -6.75 -28.43
N ASN A 510 10.65 -7.53 -29.52
CA ASN A 510 9.76 -7.56 -30.72
C ASN A 510 8.24 -7.26 -30.58
N THR A 511 7.69 -7.15 -29.38
CA THR A 511 6.26 -6.89 -29.11
C THR A 511 5.98 -5.62 -28.28
N GLN A 512 7.00 -4.88 -27.86
CA GLN A 512 6.87 -3.66 -27.05
C GLN A 512 7.90 -2.60 -27.49
N PRO A 513 7.51 -1.51 -28.15
CA PRO A 513 8.43 -0.40 -28.37
C PRO A 513 8.86 0.18 -27.01
N TRP A 514 10.16 0.24 -26.74
CA TRP A 514 10.69 1.04 -25.63
C TRP A 514 10.40 2.53 -25.89
N ALA A 515 10.35 3.35 -24.84
CA ALA A 515 9.78 4.71 -24.90
C ALA A 515 10.66 5.76 -25.60
N ILE A 516 11.58 5.33 -26.49
CA ILE A 516 12.56 6.15 -27.21
C ILE A 516 12.54 5.82 -28.70
N ALA A 517 12.96 6.77 -29.55
CA ALA A 517 12.97 6.63 -31.01
C ALA A 517 14.20 5.88 -31.58
N LEU A 518 14.79 4.99 -30.78
CA LEU A 518 15.90 4.13 -31.21
C LEU A 518 15.37 2.73 -31.51
N THR A 519 16.01 1.97 -32.38
CA THR A 519 15.74 0.53 -32.56
C THR A 519 16.94 -0.32 -32.23
N ASN A 520 18.14 0.27 -32.27
CA ASN A 520 19.38 -0.40 -31.94
C ASN A 520 20.29 0.52 -31.12
N VAL A 521 20.91 -0.02 -30.08
CA VAL A 521 21.94 0.69 -29.30
C VAL A 521 23.14 -0.20 -29.13
N THR A 522 24.32 0.32 -29.44
CA THR A 522 25.59 -0.40 -29.32
C THR A 522 26.52 0.33 -28.37
N LEU A 523 26.94 -0.32 -27.29
CA LEU A 523 27.93 0.20 -26.35
C LEU A 523 29.28 -0.50 -26.55
N LYS A 524 30.33 0.23 -26.88
CA LYS A 524 31.67 -0.30 -27.17
C LYS A 524 32.67 0.10 -26.09
N GLY A 525 33.25 -0.88 -25.41
CA GLY A 525 34.27 -0.66 -24.39
C GLY A 525 35.67 -0.98 -24.87
N LYS A 526 36.58 0.00 -24.78
CA LYS A 526 38.01 -0.22 -24.95
C LYS A 526 38.65 -0.45 -23.58
N GLY A 527 39.10 -1.68 -23.33
CA GLY A 527 39.68 -2.12 -22.05
C GLY A 527 38.69 -2.86 -21.14
N LEU A 528 39.16 -3.91 -20.48
CA LEU A 528 38.39 -4.74 -19.54
C LEU A 528 38.39 -4.16 -18.11
N SER A 529 37.94 -2.91 -17.95
CA SER A 529 37.80 -2.30 -16.62
C SER A 529 36.34 -2.22 -16.19
N ARG A 530 36.09 -2.46 -14.90
CA ARG A 530 34.75 -2.35 -14.29
C ARG A 530 34.19 -0.94 -14.46
N GLN A 531 35.07 0.05 -14.31
CA GLN A 531 34.74 1.46 -14.42
C GLN A 531 34.33 1.84 -15.85
N THR A 532 35.05 1.36 -16.88
CA THR A 532 34.68 1.56 -18.29
C THR A 532 33.30 0.94 -18.58
N PHE A 533 33.04 -0.26 -18.07
CA PHE A 533 31.74 -0.93 -18.23
C PHE A 533 30.61 -0.14 -17.61
N THR A 534 30.75 0.27 -16.34
CA THR A 534 29.72 1.05 -15.67
C THR A 534 29.55 2.43 -16.31
N ALA A 535 30.64 3.08 -16.70
CA ALA A 535 30.59 4.39 -17.36
C ALA A 535 29.84 4.34 -18.70
N LEU A 536 29.97 3.27 -19.49
CA LEU A 536 29.19 3.09 -20.72
C LEU A 536 27.68 3.06 -20.46
N TRP A 537 27.26 2.25 -19.50
CA TRP A 537 25.85 2.19 -19.12
C TRP A 537 25.34 3.53 -18.59
N LYS A 538 26.13 4.22 -17.77
CA LYS A 538 25.78 5.56 -17.25
C LYS A 538 25.79 6.65 -18.31
N ALA A 539 26.67 6.55 -19.30
CA ALA A 539 26.69 7.44 -20.45
C ALA A 539 25.40 7.26 -21.27
N PHE A 540 25.01 6.01 -21.55
CA PHE A 540 23.74 5.74 -22.23
C PHE A 540 22.52 6.20 -21.42
N GLU A 541 22.48 5.93 -20.11
CA GLU A 541 21.45 6.40 -19.18
C GLU A 541 21.31 7.93 -19.20
N GLY A 542 22.44 8.66 -19.12
CA GLY A 542 22.44 10.12 -19.21
C GLY A 542 21.94 10.64 -20.55
N ARG A 543 22.22 9.93 -21.66
CA ARG A 543 21.73 10.32 -22.99
C ARG A 543 20.22 10.17 -23.09
N ILE A 544 19.65 9.06 -22.65
CA ILE A 544 18.19 8.88 -22.70
C ILE A 544 17.46 9.84 -21.76
N ALA A 545 18.07 10.22 -20.63
CA ALA A 545 17.53 11.24 -19.73
C ALA A 545 17.48 12.61 -20.42
N ASN A 546 18.59 13.03 -21.04
CA ASN A 546 18.68 14.33 -21.69
C ASN A 546 17.81 14.42 -22.97
N GLN A 547 17.77 13.35 -23.77
CA GLN A 547 17.14 13.36 -25.10
C GLN A 547 15.66 12.97 -25.07
N PHE A 548 15.25 12.07 -24.17
CA PHE A 548 13.91 11.48 -24.16
C PHE A 548 13.16 11.66 -22.83
N GLY A 549 13.75 12.34 -21.83
CA GLY A 549 13.10 12.55 -20.53
C GLY A 549 12.91 11.27 -19.72
N ILE A 550 13.74 10.25 -19.97
CA ILE A 550 13.74 8.98 -19.25
C ILE A 550 14.87 9.00 -18.23
N ASP A 551 14.53 9.13 -16.94
CA ASP A 551 15.51 9.37 -15.89
C ASP A 551 16.54 8.25 -15.72
N ASP A 552 16.15 7.00 -15.97
CA ASP A 552 17.02 5.83 -15.80
C ASP A 552 16.66 4.64 -16.69
N LEU A 553 17.58 3.68 -16.78
CA LEU A 553 17.37 2.44 -17.56
C LEU A 553 16.26 1.55 -17.01
N VAL A 554 15.86 1.72 -15.74
CA VAL A 554 14.73 0.99 -15.16
C VAL A 554 13.41 1.48 -15.75
N GLN A 555 13.25 2.78 -15.94
CA GLN A 555 12.09 3.35 -16.62
C GLN A 555 12.01 2.89 -18.08
N LEU A 556 13.17 2.77 -18.76
CA LEU A 556 13.26 2.26 -20.13
C LEU A 556 12.89 0.77 -20.22
N SER A 557 13.48 -0.07 -19.35
CA SER A 557 13.32 -1.53 -19.39
C SER A 557 12.00 -2.03 -18.81
N GLY A 558 11.38 -1.25 -17.91
CA GLY A 558 10.23 -1.68 -17.11
C GLY A 558 10.66 -2.36 -15.81
N TYR A 559 9.69 -2.61 -14.93
CA TYR A 559 9.98 -3.22 -13.62
C TYR A 559 10.35 -4.71 -13.76
N TYR A 560 11.39 -5.15 -13.06
CA TYR A 560 12.02 -6.47 -13.26
C TYR A 560 11.09 -7.69 -13.15
N GLN A 561 9.97 -7.60 -12.43
CA GLN A 561 9.03 -8.72 -12.31
C GLN A 561 8.23 -8.97 -13.61
N TYR A 562 8.30 -8.05 -14.57
CA TYR A 562 7.67 -8.19 -15.88
C TYR A 562 8.71 -8.54 -16.95
N SER A 563 8.24 -9.04 -18.09
CA SER A 563 9.07 -9.21 -19.27
C SER A 563 9.79 -7.90 -19.60
N PRO A 564 11.13 -7.89 -19.66
CA PRO A 564 11.87 -6.67 -19.95
C PRO A 564 11.56 -6.18 -21.37
N LYS A 565 11.41 -4.86 -21.51
CA LYS A 565 11.15 -4.19 -22.80
C LYS A 565 12.38 -4.12 -23.70
N MET A 566 13.56 -4.26 -23.10
CA MET A 566 14.85 -4.24 -23.77
C MET A 566 15.51 -5.61 -23.64
N ILE A 567 16.11 -6.10 -24.73
CA ILE A 567 17.03 -7.24 -24.71
C ILE A 567 18.43 -6.69 -24.97
N ALA A 568 19.41 -7.23 -24.27
CA ALA A 568 20.82 -6.91 -24.46
C ALA A 568 21.63 -8.18 -24.66
N THR A 569 22.67 -8.12 -25.49
CA THR A 569 23.70 -9.15 -25.62
C THR A 569 25.06 -8.50 -25.43
N LEU A 570 25.97 -9.19 -24.74
CA LEU A 570 27.34 -8.74 -24.56
C LEU A 570 28.28 -9.72 -25.29
N HIS A 571 29.06 -9.18 -26.21
CA HIS A 571 30.10 -9.87 -26.95
C HIS A 571 31.46 -9.39 -26.45
N ILE A 572 32.36 -10.31 -26.13
CA ILE A 572 33.73 -10.01 -25.67
C ILE A 572 34.70 -10.53 -26.73
N ASP A 573 35.75 -9.78 -27.05
CA ASP A 573 36.75 -10.16 -28.05
C ASP A 573 37.38 -11.51 -27.71
N ALA A 574 37.28 -12.45 -28.66
CA ALA A 574 37.82 -13.81 -28.54
C ALA A 574 39.34 -13.86 -28.41
N LYS A 575 40.06 -12.79 -28.79
CA LYS A 575 41.53 -12.69 -28.64
C LYS A 575 41.97 -12.53 -27.18
N LEU A 576 41.04 -12.28 -26.25
CA LEU A 576 41.31 -12.17 -24.82
C LEU A 576 41.46 -13.57 -24.19
N ALA A 577 42.62 -14.18 -24.40
CA ALA A 577 42.91 -15.60 -24.12
C ALA A 577 42.70 -16.08 -22.67
N SER A 578 42.52 -15.18 -21.69
CA SER A 578 42.20 -15.55 -20.30
C SER A 578 41.33 -14.49 -19.61
N LEU A 579 40.01 -14.57 -19.81
CA LEU A 579 39.08 -13.68 -19.12
C LEU A 579 38.95 -14.09 -17.64
N PRO A 580 38.97 -13.13 -16.69
CA PRO A 580 38.58 -13.38 -15.31
C PRO A 580 37.16 -13.97 -15.23
N THR A 581 36.88 -14.80 -14.22
CA THR A 581 35.61 -15.55 -14.11
C THR A 581 34.39 -14.63 -14.14
N GLU A 582 34.46 -13.45 -13.52
CA GLU A 582 33.43 -12.42 -13.59
C GLU A 582 33.05 -12.00 -15.02
N TRP A 583 34.04 -11.84 -15.91
CA TRP A 583 33.85 -11.42 -17.30
C TRP A 583 33.31 -12.55 -18.17
N GLN A 584 33.55 -13.81 -17.80
CA GLN A 584 32.92 -14.96 -18.46
C GLN A 584 31.42 -15.07 -18.16
N ILE A 585 30.96 -14.52 -17.04
CA ILE A 585 29.56 -14.59 -16.59
C ILE A 585 28.74 -13.39 -17.05
N LEU A 586 29.36 -12.21 -17.18
CA LEU A 586 28.69 -10.98 -17.63
C LEU A 586 27.83 -11.18 -18.90
N PRO A 587 28.26 -11.91 -19.96
CA PRO A 587 27.41 -12.18 -21.12
C PRO A 587 26.09 -12.88 -20.78
N LYS A 588 26.13 -13.83 -19.83
CA LYS A 588 24.94 -14.54 -19.35
C LYS A 588 24.01 -13.58 -18.59
N ILE A 589 24.56 -12.71 -17.74
CA ILE A 589 23.79 -11.74 -16.95
C ILE A 589 23.14 -10.70 -17.87
N VAL A 590 23.89 -10.14 -18.81
CA VAL A 590 23.39 -9.14 -19.78
C VAL A 590 22.28 -9.73 -20.66
N ALA A 591 22.39 -11.02 -21.03
CA ALA A 591 21.34 -11.76 -21.73
C ALA A 591 20.12 -12.11 -20.84
N GLY A 592 20.18 -11.84 -19.54
CA GLY A 592 19.08 -12.05 -18.60
C GLY A 592 19.08 -13.40 -17.87
N LEU A 593 20.18 -14.16 -17.90
CA LEU A 593 20.27 -15.44 -17.20
C LEU A 593 20.58 -15.23 -15.71
N GLY A 594 19.68 -15.68 -14.84
CA GLY A 594 19.84 -15.52 -13.39
C GLY A 594 19.49 -14.13 -12.86
N VAL A 595 18.76 -13.32 -13.63
CA VAL A 595 18.25 -12.00 -13.21
C VAL A 595 16.72 -12.02 -13.13
N ALA A 596 16.14 -10.97 -12.55
CA ALA A 596 14.69 -10.75 -12.44
C ALA A 596 13.90 -11.80 -11.63
N ALA A 597 14.57 -12.77 -11.00
CA ALA A 597 13.96 -13.78 -10.15
C ALA A 597 14.74 -13.93 -8.82
N GLN A 598 14.03 -14.39 -7.79
CA GLN A 598 14.64 -14.88 -6.55
C GLN A 598 15.12 -16.30 -6.79
N ILE A 599 16.41 -16.54 -6.63
CA ILE A 599 17.06 -17.81 -7.00
C ILE A 599 17.94 -18.26 -5.85
N ARG A 600 17.84 -19.55 -5.51
CA ARG A 600 18.75 -20.20 -4.54
C ARG A 600 20.19 -20.17 -5.04
N ALA A 601 21.13 -19.99 -4.11
CA ALA A 601 22.56 -19.89 -4.40
C ALA A 601 23.09 -21.01 -5.32
N THR A 602 22.69 -22.26 -5.07
CA THR A 602 23.09 -23.43 -5.85
C THR A 602 22.60 -23.35 -7.30
N THR A 603 21.31 -23.06 -7.49
CA THR A 603 20.71 -22.90 -8.82
C THR A 603 21.32 -21.71 -9.58
N LEU A 604 21.60 -20.60 -8.90
CA LEU A 604 22.25 -19.44 -9.53
C LEU A 604 23.67 -19.77 -9.99
N ALA A 605 24.43 -20.52 -9.17
CA ALA A 605 25.77 -21.00 -9.53
C ALA A 605 25.75 -21.95 -10.73
N GLU A 606 24.77 -22.87 -10.79
CA GLU A 606 24.56 -23.79 -11.92
C GLU A 606 24.24 -23.04 -13.22
N LEU A 607 23.29 -22.09 -13.17
CA LEU A 607 22.94 -21.25 -14.34
C LEU A 607 24.16 -20.50 -14.89
N TRP A 608 25.05 -20.05 -14.01
CA TRP A 608 26.27 -19.36 -14.39
C TRP A 608 27.43 -20.31 -14.74
N GLY A 609 27.31 -21.61 -14.49
CA GLY A 609 28.36 -22.59 -14.74
C GLY A 609 29.57 -22.42 -13.82
N ILE A 610 29.35 -22.01 -12.57
CA ILE A 610 30.39 -21.79 -11.57
C ILE A 610 30.18 -22.70 -10.37
N LYS A 611 31.23 -22.87 -9.56
CA LYS A 611 31.09 -23.49 -8.24
C LYS A 611 30.44 -22.51 -7.27
N VAL A 612 29.57 -23.01 -6.38
CA VAL A 612 28.77 -22.18 -5.46
C VAL A 612 29.63 -21.34 -4.51
N GLU A 613 30.84 -21.82 -4.16
CA GLU A 613 31.76 -21.10 -3.27
C GLU A 613 32.29 -19.79 -3.89
N LYS A 614 32.27 -19.69 -5.23
CA LYS A 614 32.66 -18.47 -5.95
C LYS A 614 31.53 -17.46 -6.07
N LEU A 615 30.27 -17.84 -5.77
CA LEU A 615 29.10 -17.01 -6.02
C LEU A 615 29.19 -15.66 -5.30
N LEU A 616 29.48 -15.67 -4.00
CA LEU A 616 29.52 -14.44 -3.21
C LEU A 616 30.56 -13.44 -3.73
N LEU A 617 31.74 -13.94 -4.12
CA LEU A 617 32.80 -13.13 -4.74
C LEU A 617 32.31 -12.45 -6.02
N ILE A 618 31.60 -13.20 -6.88
CA ILE A 618 31.04 -12.67 -8.13
C ILE A 618 29.93 -11.65 -7.86
N LEU A 619 29.07 -11.89 -6.87
CA LEU A 619 28.03 -10.93 -6.48
C LEU A 619 28.63 -9.62 -5.95
N HIS A 620 29.72 -9.68 -5.19
CA HIS A 620 30.47 -8.47 -4.80
C HIS A 620 31.09 -7.77 -6.01
N HIS A 621 31.62 -8.53 -6.98
CA HIS A 621 32.13 -7.97 -8.21
C HIS A 621 31.04 -7.22 -8.99
N LEU A 622 29.86 -7.82 -9.16
CA LEU A 622 28.70 -7.18 -9.81
C LEU A 622 28.30 -5.89 -9.09
N ARG A 623 28.26 -5.89 -7.76
CA ARG A 623 28.01 -4.66 -6.98
C ARG A 623 29.06 -3.59 -7.24
N SER A 624 30.34 -3.98 -7.37
CA SER A 624 31.42 -3.04 -7.73
C SER A 624 31.32 -2.49 -9.17
N MET A 625 30.56 -3.17 -10.04
CA MET A 625 30.20 -2.69 -11.38
C MET A 625 28.88 -1.91 -11.42
N GLY A 626 28.26 -1.64 -10.26
CA GLY A 626 27.03 -0.88 -10.15
C GLY A 626 25.75 -1.69 -10.32
N TYR A 627 25.81 -3.03 -10.32
CA TYR A 627 24.61 -3.87 -10.29
C TYR A 627 23.95 -3.83 -8.91
N GLU A 628 22.61 -3.77 -8.91
CA GLU A 628 21.85 -4.05 -7.71
C GLU A 628 21.82 -5.56 -7.45
N VAL A 629 22.24 -5.97 -6.25
CA VAL A 629 22.17 -7.35 -5.78
C VAL A 629 21.47 -7.34 -4.42
N ARG A 630 20.45 -8.17 -4.27
CA ARG A 630 19.68 -8.32 -3.04
C ARG A 630 19.74 -9.75 -2.51
N ASN A 631 19.74 -9.87 -1.19
CA ASN A 631 19.54 -11.08 -0.40
C ASN A 631 18.80 -10.74 0.91
N HIS A 632 18.72 -11.69 1.84
CA HIS A 632 18.08 -11.52 3.15
C HIS A 632 18.54 -10.27 3.93
N ASN A 633 19.84 -9.99 3.97
CA ASN A 633 20.40 -8.84 4.70
C ASN A 633 19.99 -7.50 4.07
N THR A 634 19.92 -7.45 2.74
CA THR A 634 19.51 -6.24 2.02
C THR A 634 17.98 -6.05 1.97
N ASN A 635 17.23 -7.14 2.06
CA ASN A 635 15.77 -7.21 2.02
C ASN A 635 15.30 -8.43 2.83
N PRO A 636 14.79 -8.23 4.06
CA PRO A 636 14.35 -9.33 4.94
C PRO A 636 13.25 -10.22 4.38
N GLN A 637 12.57 -9.80 3.29
CA GLN A 637 11.59 -10.61 2.58
C GLN A 637 12.21 -11.69 1.69
N ILE A 638 13.50 -11.62 1.38
CA ILE A 638 14.22 -12.66 0.63
C ILE A 638 14.64 -13.76 1.63
N PRO A 639 14.33 -15.04 1.38
CA PRO A 639 14.78 -16.13 2.24
C PRO A 639 16.31 -16.19 2.37
N PRO A 640 16.84 -16.63 3.52
CA PRO A 640 18.27 -16.92 3.66
C PRO A 640 18.76 -17.91 2.59
N GLY A 641 19.90 -17.61 1.96
CA GLY A 641 20.48 -18.44 0.89
C GLY A 641 19.93 -18.16 -0.52
N GLU A 642 19.02 -17.20 -0.67
CA GLU A 642 18.52 -16.73 -1.97
C GLU A 642 19.04 -15.34 -2.33
N TYR A 643 19.15 -15.12 -3.64
CA TYR A 643 19.62 -13.87 -4.22
C TYR A 643 18.66 -13.38 -5.31
N LEU A 644 18.58 -12.07 -5.45
CA LEU A 644 17.86 -11.39 -6.50
C LEU A 644 18.76 -10.34 -7.14
N ILE A 645 18.98 -10.47 -8.44
CA ILE A 645 19.61 -9.45 -9.29
C ILE A 645 18.49 -8.86 -10.14
N PRO A 646 17.96 -7.67 -9.81
CA PRO A 646 16.75 -7.18 -10.46
C PRO A 646 16.92 -6.94 -11.96
N TYR A 647 18.07 -6.44 -12.41
CA TYR A 647 18.26 -6.02 -13.81
C TYR A 647 19.54 -6.59 -14.41
N ALA A 648 19.52 -6.77 -15.73
CA ALA A 648 20.65 -7.24 -16.55
C ALA A 648 21.75 -6.18 -16.77
N PHE A 649 21.56 -4.97 -16.23
CA PHE A 649 22.43 -3.82 -16.35
C PHE A 649 22.66 -3.11 -15.00
N PRO A 650 23.73 -2.31 -14.85
CA PRO A 650 24.00 -1.53 -13.65
C PRO A 650 22.90 -0.50 -13.34
N THR A 651 22.35 -0.51 -12.13
CA THR A 651 21.26 0.40 -11.70
C THR A 651 21.60 1.23 -10.47
N LEU A 652 22.72 0.96 -9.80
CA LEU A 652 23.10 1.72 -8.62
C LEU A 652 23.45 3.17 -8.96
N THR A 653 23.08 4.07 -8.05
CA THR A 653 23.34 5.52 -8.11
C THR A 653 23.76 6.00 -6.72
N PRO A 654 24.26 7.23 -6.55
CA PRO A 654 24.63 7.73 -5.21
C PRO A 654 23.48 7.75 -4.19
N ARG A 655 22.24 7.71 -4.66
CA ARG A 655 21.02 7.69 -3.83
C ARG A 655 20.53 6.28 -3.51
N SER A 656 21.17 5.24 -4.06
CA SER A 656 20.72 3.86 -3.87
C SER A 656 21.02 3.38 -2.45
N VAL A 657 19.95 3.10 -1.70
CA VAL A 657 20.03 2.59 -0.31
C VAL A 657 20.86 1.31 -0.21
N GLN A 658 20.88 0.51 -1.28
CA GLN A 658 21.64 -0.74 -1.32
C GLN A 658 23.14 -0.54 -1.17
N LEU A 659 23.70 0.63 -1.50
CA LEU A 659 25.12 0.93 -1.33
C LEU A 659 25.57 0.80 0.13
N ASN A 660 24.67 1.01 1.08
CA ASN A 660 24.96 1.00 2.52
C ASN A 660 24.63 -0.35 3.20
N LYS A 661 24.25 -1.37 2.43
CA LYS A 661 23.86 -2.69 2.96
C LYS A 661 24.85 -3.77 2.56
N SER A 662 25.22 -4.65 3.49
CA SER A 662 26.05 -5.82 3.21
C SER A 662 25.26 -6.89 2.45
N LEU A 663 25.95 -7.61 1.56
CA LEU A 663 25.51 -8.93 1.11
C LEU A 663 25.76 -9.90 2.27
#